data_AF-R7I3X6-F1
#
_entry.id   AF-R7I3X6-F1
#
_cell.length_a   1.000
_cell.length_b   1.000
_cell.length_c   1.000
_cell.angle_alpha   90.00
_cell.angle_beta   90.00
_cell.angle_gamma   90.00
#
_symmetry.space_group_name_H-M   'P 1'
#
loop_
_entity.id
_entity.type
_entity.pdbx_description
1 polymer ?
#
loop_
_entity_poly.entity_id
_entity_poly.type
_entity_poly.pdbx_seq_one_letter_code
_entity_poly.pdbx_strand_id
1 'polypeptide(L)'
;MKLGGIKKRAFSVGLSMVLLLQMLPIVPIKANAWDSKNVKQEIGIRFYEDETPGYRFYLNAGERYILETVKEPNVGSIYGEWSVMDLLRGMYTKMDYINAIPADYFTNYEKRVENYVAEKKGILDRSKSTEWSRMTLSLTAMGHSVTNVNGYNFVDQLSKSFKFSYKQGINGPIWEIIALNTGRYTLLEEPSSYEEGDINSIGKMIDYIVEQEITQTNGTVGGFALTGAIPDPDISAMALQALAPYYLDESAYESVMCETDYEKLCQVVERDVYILSTLQLENGGYESWGSINSESIAQVIVALTALNIDPLSDIVSLPHIGKTCTFITKGAERDGVTTNNMIDAILTFYANGSGSSPAVGGFKHVTAGYDGGGNSGVTVNAMATDQAVYALIAYDRFLKGENPLYDMSDQMDGSYQNASAANYQITFDGNGEQPNKVESYAPYAEITLTNQGMPDNFIGWNTKADGSGTSYVPGELLSMPEKNITLYAMYGSNQFSIQWELNGGTVSEGTVLANSYTTKDTIRLPTAQQITKEGCVFTGWYTNRDCTGTPIAKIEEGSYGDYTFYAGFDVDWTSINEFYEKVSSLPIGSITLQHKADIEQARKLYDEMYEVQKQEVLESTYAKLVSAEQELKALESGGTVTIEPSTTQSSVIPPTITATPEIVITPMATDGIITPTLSAPPVVTKEPEQVQPTLAVTETPNGEEGKATEIPKEIEESSAPENTPNVVESAVPTNIPSTTVPSKTEEPTSTLEPSVMAIVYHLNGGKNVTANKKIVKSGQSFPLKNPYKVGYIFRGWYTEKSFKKQVKTISYEAVDSYHVYAKWENAKLTKKASIASVKKYTSTGLKIKIKTRVAKAEGYVLCVSTNKNFSNSRKIYFKGLTGKINNLKKKRVYYVRVCAYRKDSMGNKIYGPYSNLKKIKL
;
A
#
# COMPACT_ATOMS: atom_id res chain seq x y z
N MET A 1 -47.59 -10.79 41.14
CA MET A 1 -47.51 -9.49 40.43
C MET A 1 -46.15 -8.87 40.72
N LYS A 2 -45.35 -8.43 39.73
CA LYS A 2 -45.42 -7.14 39.00
C LYS A 2 -45.37 -5.93 39.96
N LEU A 3 -44.43 -4.97 39.94
CA LEU A 3 -43.21 -4.68 39.13
C LEU A 3 -42.03 -4.40 40.12
N GLY A 4 -40.73 -4.54 39.81
CA GLY A 4 -39.95 -3.83 38.77
C GLY A 4 -39.40 -2.49 39.30
N GLY A 5 -38.14 -2.06 39.12
CA GLY A 5 -36.97 -2.59 38.41
C GLY A 5 -35.89 -1.49 38.25
N ILE A 6 -34.78 -1.79 37.55
CA ILE A 6 -33.78 -0.79 37.05
C ILE A 6 -32.96 -0.04 38.13
N LYS A 7 -32.14 -0.77 38.90
CA LYS A 7 -30.88 -0.25 39.51
C LYS A 7 -29.78 -1.34 39.54
N LYS A 8 -29.20 -1.69 38.37
CA LYS A 8 -27.89 -2.36 38.17
C LYS A 8 -27.73 -2.76 36.69
N ARG A 9 -27.00 -1.96 35.89
CA ARG A 9 -26.37 -2.33 34.59
C ARG A 9 -25.33 -1.26 34.25
N ALA A 10 -24.12 -1.44 34.79
CA ALA A 10 -22.94 -0.61 34.53
C ALA A 10 -21.67 -1.25 35.12
N PHE A 11 -21.30 -2.47 34.69
CA PHE A 11 -19.97 -3.09 34.86
C PHE A 11 -19.97 -4.46 34.13
N SER A 12 -19.43 -4.52 32.91
CA SER A 12 -18.93 -5.70 32.15
C SER A 12 -18.85 -5.38 30.65
N VAL A 13 -17.98 -4.45 30.25
CA VAL A 13 -17.59 -4.22 28.84
C VAL A 13 -16.09 -3.94 28.80
N GLY A 14 -15.31 -4.93 29.23
CA GLY A 14 -13.84 -4.92 29.12
C GLY A 14 -13.39 -5.32 27.72
N LEU A 15 -13.75 -4.51 26.70
CA LEU A 15 -13.13 -4.49 25.37
C LEU A 15 -13.47 -3.15 24.70
N SER A 16 -13.16 -2.07 25.43
CA SER A 16 -13.42 -0.68 25.05
C SER A 16 -12.74 0.23 26.06
N MET A 17 -11.86 1.13 25.59
CA MET A 17 -11.07 2.09 26.37
C MET A 17 -9.90 1.54 27.21
N VAL A 18 -8.74 1.40 26.57
CA VAL A 18 -7.51 2.01 27.10
C VAL A 18 -6.93 2.95 26.04
N LEU A 19 -7.33 4.22 26.10
CA LEU A 19 -6.50 5.41 25.79
C LEU A 19 -7.38 6.66 25.97
N LEU A 20 -7.08 7.46 26.99
CA LEU A 20 -7.80 8.71 27.28
C LEU A 20 -6.90 9.73 27.95
N LEU A 21 -5.76 10.03 27.31
CA LEU A 21 -4.88 11.10 27.74
C LEU A 21 -4.19 11.76 26.54
N GLN A 22 -4.31 13.09 26.49
CA GLN A 22 -3.80 13.99 25.45
C GLN A 22 -4.45 13.84 24.06
N MET A 23 -4.51 14.97 23.33
CA MET A 23 -4.37 15.12 21.87
C MET A 23 -4.78 16.54 21.46
N LEU A 24 -3.94 17.15 20.64
CA LEU A 24 -4.15 18.44 19.99
C LEU A 24 -5.06 18.25 18.75
N PRO A 25 -5.56 19.32 18.08
CA PRO A 25 -6.44 19.14 16.91
C PRO A 25 -5.66 18.62 15.70
N ILE A 26 -5.69 17.30 15.50
CA ILE A 26 -5.07 16.57 14.39
C ILE A 26 -5.62 17.03 13.02
N VAL A 27 -4.73 17.12 12.03
CA VAL A 27 -4.99 17.37 10.61
C VAL A 27 -5.23 16.01 9.92
N PRO A 28 -6.13 15.88 8.92
CA PRO A 28 -6.18 14.66 8.11
C PRO A 28 -4.91 14.55 7.25
N ILE A 29 -3.93 13.81 7.74
CA ILE A 29 -2.71 13.46 7.00
C ILE A 29 -3.04 12.24 6.12
N LYS A 30 -2.69 12.29 4.84
CA LYS A 30 -2.53 11.09 4.02
C LYS A 30 -1.18 10.47 4.38
N ALA A 31 -1.13 9.19 4.73
CA ALA A 31 0.03 8.41 4.33
C ALA A 31 -0.12 8.04 2.86
N ASN A 32 0.96 7.52 2.30
CA ASN A 32 0.88 6.71 1.10
C ASN A 32 0.50 5.27 1.50
N ALA A 33 -0.19 4.57 0.61
CA ALA A 33 -0.15 3.11 0.61
C ALA A 33 1.32 2.66 0.43
N TRP A 34 1.72 1.55 1.03
CA TRP A 34 3.03 0.97 0.78
C TRP A 34 3.02 0.26 -0.58
N ASP A 35 4.01 0.54 -1.42
CA ASP A 35 4.16 -0.14 -2.71
C ASP A 35 5.15 -1.30 -2.59
N SER A 36 4.63 -2.49 -2.28
CA SER A 36 5.44 -3.71 -2.20
C SER A 36 6.05 -4.15 -3.54
N LYS A 37 5.73 -3.48 -4.65
CA LYS A 37 6.28 -3.77 -6.00
C LYS A 37 7.36 -2.78 -6.44
N ASN A 38 7.54 -1.64 -5.74
CA ASN A 38 8.50 -0.57 -6.10
C ASN A 38 9.50 -0.24 -4.96
N VAL A 39 9.98 -1.28 -4.27
CA VAL A 39 10.62 -1.20 -2.94
C VAL A 39 12.04 -0.61 -2.93
N LYS A 40 12.81 -0.75 -4.01
CA LYS A 40 14.30 -0.67 -4.05
C LYS A 40 14.92 0.59 -3.42
N GLN A 41 14.24 1.75 -3.47
CA GLN A 41 14.77 3.01 -2.95
C GLN A 41 14.12 3.48 -1.63
N GLU A 42 13.01 2.88 -1.20
CA GLU A 42 12.26 3.36 -0.04
C GLU A 42 12.58 2.61 1.25
N ILE A 43 12.91 1.32 1.20
CA ILE A 43 13.03 0.48 2.41
C ILE A 43 14.39 0.59 3.13
N GLY A 44 15.48 0.91 2.43
CA GLY A 44 16.82 1.02 3.02
C GLY A 44 17.59 -0.30 3.19
N ILE A 45 17.08 -1.40 2.66
CA ILE A 45 17.73 -2.71 2.54
C ILE A 45 17.51 -3.25 1.12
N ARG A 46 18.51 -3.94 0.57
CA ARG A 46 18.45 -4.57 -0.75
C ARG A 46 18.18 -6.06 -0.62
N PHE A 47 17.68 -6.65 -1.70
CA PHE A 47 17.50 -8.09 -1.85
C PHE A 47 18.52 -8.62 -2.87
N TYR A 48 18.71 -9.94 -2.91
CA TYR A 48 19.61 -10.56 -3.89
C TYR A 48 19.11 -10.28 -5.32
N GLU A 49 20.02 -9.90 -6.22
CA GLU A 49 19.75 -9.40 -7.59
C GLU A 49 18.70 -8.28 -7.70
N ASP A 50 18.50 -7.52 -6.63
CA ASP A 50 17.40 -6.55 -6.47
C ASP A 50 16.00 -7.15 -6.72
N GLU A 51 15.82 -8.44 -6.39
CA GLU A 51 14.52 -9.12 -6.36
C GLU A 51 13.48 -8.32 -5.54
N THR A 52 12.22 -8.33 -6.00
CA THR A 52 11.12 -7.71 -5.23
C THR A 52 10.75 -8.61 -4.05
N PRO A 53 10.64 -8.09 -2.80
CA PRO A 53 10.35 -8.92 -1.65
C PRO A 53 8.95 -9.55 -1.71
N GLY A 54 8.91 -10.88 -1.59
CA GLY A 54 7.68 -11.63 -1.35
C GLY A 54 7.10 -11.39 0.04
N TYR A 55 5.86 -11.83 0.27
CA TYR A 55 5.13 -11.62 1.52
C TYR A 55 5.86 -12.14 2.79
N ARG A 56 6.70 -13.19 2.66
CA ARG A 56 7.49 -13.77 3.76
C ARG A 56 8.47 -12.78 4.41
N PHE A 57 9.03 -11.84 3.64
CA PHE A 57 9.83 -10.73 4.21
C PHE A 57 8.98 -9.87 5.17
N TYR A 58 7.78 -9.49 4.75
CA TYR A 58 6.88 -8.65 5.55
C TYR A 58 6.29 -9.39 6.75
N LEU A 59 6.16 -10.72 6.67
CA LEU A 59 5.84 -11.59 7.80
C LEU A 59 6.96 -11.52 8.86
N ASN A 60 8.21 -11.84 8.48
CA ASN A 60 9.36 -11.76 9.40
C ASN A 60 9.54 -10.35 9.98
N ALA A 61 9.35 -9.30 9.17
CA ALA A 61 9.43 -7.91 9.62
C ALA A 61 8.35 -7.56 10.65
N GLY A 62 7.14 -8.12 10.50
CA GLY A 62 6.04 -7.98 11.45
C GLY A 62 6.28 -8.75 12.75
N GLU A 63 6.77 -9.98 12.68
CA GLU A 63 7.13 -10.81 13.85
C GLU A 63 8.28 -10.17 14.65
N ARG A 64 9.33 -9.68 13.97
CA ARG A 64 10.38 -8.84 14.57
C ARG A 64 9.81 -7.60 15.25
N TYR A 65 8.83 -6.93 14.62
CA TYR A 65 8.20 -5.73 15.19
C TYR A 65 7.36 -6.04 16.44
N ILE A 66 6.68 -7.19 16.45
CA ILE A 66 5.97 -7.69 17.63
C ILE A 66 6.96 -7.91 18.78
N LEU A 67 8.10 -8.58 18.54
CA LEU A 67 9.13 -8.76 19.58
C LEU A 67 9.73 -7.44 20.09
N GLU A 68 9.93 -6.45 19.21
CA GLU A 68 10.45 -5.14 19.60
C GLU A 68 9.47 -4.31 20.44
N THR A 69 8.17 -4.45 20.21
CA THR A 69 7.12 -3.66 20.88
C THR A 69 6.43 -4.38 22.05
N VAL A 70 6.43 -5.72 22.05
CA VAL A 70 5.73 -6.58 23.01
C VAL A 70 6.73 -7.39 23.85
N LYS A 71 7.76 -6.74 24.40
CA LYS A 71 8.85 -7.41 25.15
C LYS A 71 8.38 -8.21 26.38
N GLU A 72 7.24 -7.83 26.94
CA GLU A 72 6.58 -8.53 28.05
C GLU A 72 5.07 -8.68 27.74
N PRO A 73 4.66 -9.68 26.93
CA PRO A 73 3.25 -9.88 26.58
C PRO A 73 2.42 -10.13 27.85
N ASN A 74 1.22 -9.57 27.92
CA ASN A 74 0.36 -9.60 29.10
C ASN A 74 -1.01 -10.19 28.75
N VAL A 75 -1.86 -10.43 29.74
CA VAL A 75 -3.25 -10.84 29.49
C VAL A 75 -4.06 -9.62 29.02
N GLY A 76 -4.44 -9.62 27.74
CA GLY A 76 -5.17 -8.56 27.05
C GLY A 76 -5.14 -8.72 25.52
N SER A 77 -6.20 -8.23 24.87
CA SER A 77 -6.42 -8.33 23.41
C SER A 77 -5.53 -7.44 22.52
N ILE A 78 -4.46 -6.87 23.08
CA ILE A 78 -3.42 -6.09 22.38
C ILE A 78 -2.16 -6.25 23.25
N TYR A 79 -0.99 -6.51 22.65
CA TYR A 79 0.28 -6.73 23.37
C TYR A 79 0.22 -7.96 24.30
N GLY A 80 -0.34 -9.06 23.81
CA GLY A 80 -0.79 -10.17 24.66
C GLY A 80 -1.10 -11.46 23.90
N GLU A 81 -2.31 -12.00 24.07
CA GLU A 81 -2.70 -13.33 23.57
C GLU A 81 -2.37 -13.56 22.09
N TRP A 82 -2.70 -12.60 21.22
CA TRP A 82 -2.48 -12.70 19.77
C TRP A 82 -1.00 -12.61 19.42
N SER A 83 -0.32 -11.55 19.86
CA SER A 83 1.13 -11.37 19.71
C SER A 83 1.97 -12.59 20.14
N VAL A 84 1.51 -13.38 21.12
CA VAL A 84 2.13 -14.66 21.51
C VAL A 84 1.78 -15.79 20.53
N MET A 85 0.51 -15.96 20.19
CA MET A 85 0.05 -16.95 19.21
C MET A 85 0.76 -16.77 17.85
N ASP A 86 0.89 -15.53 17.38
CA ASP A 86 1.46 -15.17 16.09
C ASP A 86 2.92 -15.62 16.01
N LEU A 87 3.73 -15.21 16.98
CA LEU A 87 5.15 -15.59 17.10
C LEU A 87 5.36 -17.11 17.22
N LEU A 88 4.39 -17.84 17.77
CA LEU A 88 4.44 -19.31 17.92
C LEU A 88 4.01 -20.03 16.65
N ARG A 89 2.90 -19.62 16.01
CA ARG A 89 2.41 -20.23 14.77
C ARG A 89 3.28 -19.85 13.57
N GLY A 90 4.14 -18.84 13.68
CA GLY A 90 5.20 -18.53 12.72
C GLY A 90 6.41 -19.47 12.76
N MET A 91 6.65 -20.24 13.83
CA MET A 91 7.98 -20.86 14.06
C MET A 91 8.42 -21.89 13.00
N TYR A 92 7.48 -22.58 12.38
CA TYR A 92 7.72 -23.50 11.26
C TYR A 92 8.35 -22.80 10.03
N THR A 93 8.23 -21.46 9.90
CA THR A 93 8.84 -20.69 8.82
C THR A 93 10.36 -20.59 8.91
N LYS A 94 10.93 -20.79 10.11
CA LYS A 94 12.37 -20.79 10.40
C LYS A 94 13.13 -19.51 9.98
N MET A 95 12.47 -18.36 10.02
CA MET A 95 13.05 -17.05 9.66
C MET A 95 13.81 -16.38 10.83
N ASP A 96 14.54 -15.29 10.56
CA ASP A 96 15.41 -14.64 11.56
C ASP A 96 14.69 -14.18 12.84
N TYR A 97 13.39 -13.88 12.82
CA TYR A 97 12.69 -13.42 14.03
C TYR A 97 12.83 -14.38 15.23
N ILE A 98 13.02 -15.68 14.99
CA ILE A 98 13.29 -16.69 16.03
C ILE A 98 14.58 -16.36 16.81
N ASN A 99 15.62 -15.86 16.14
CA ASN A 99 16.88 -15.43 16.76
C ASN A 99 16.69 -14.21 17.70
N ALA A 100 15.61 -13.46 17.53
CA ALA A 100 15.28 -12.30 18.36
C ALA A 100 14.38 -12.64 19.56
N ILE A 101 13.91 -13.89 19.71
CA ILE A 101 13.06 -14.31 20.83
C ILE A 101 13.90 -14.48 22.11
N PRO A 102 13.61 -13.76 23.22
CA PRO A 102 14.28 -14.01 24.50
C PRO A 102 13.95 -15.42 25.03
N ALA A 103 14.94 -16.15 25.54
CA ALA A 103 14.77 -17.55 25.97
C ALA A 103 13.60 -17.80 26.95
N ASP A 104 13.39 -16.89 27.91
CA ASP A 104 12.27 -17.00 28.88
C ASP A 104 10.95 -16.33 28.41
N TYR A 105 10.83 -15.88 27.16
CA TYR A 105 9.71 -15.05 26.70
C TYR A 105 8.33 -15.72 26.91
N PHE A 106 8.16 -16.93 26.38
CA PHE A 106 6.93 -17.71 26.52
C PHE A 106 6.74 -18.22 27.96
N THR A 107 7.80 -18.74 28.59
CA THR A 107 7.78 -19.24 29.98
C THR A 107 7.46 -18.14 31.00
N ASN A 108 7.72 -16.86 30.70
CA ASN A 108 7.32 -15.74 31.54
C ASN A 108 5.92 -15.22 31.19
N TYR A 109 5.43 -15.44 29.97
CA TYR A 109 4.03 -15.22 29.60
C TYR A 109 3.09 -16.24 30.26
N GLU A 110 3.42 -17.53 30.19
CA GLU A 110 2.71 -18.63 30.87
C GLU A 110 2.48 -18.30 32.36
N LYS A 111 3.55 -17.95 33.10
CA LYS A 111 3.46 -17.53 34.51
C LYS A 111 2.53 -16.32 34.71
N ARG A 112 2.44 -15.38 33.78
CA ARG A 112 1.51 -14.23 33.86
C ARG A 112 0.06 -14.68 33.62
N VAL A 113 -0.17 -15.61 32.71
CA VAL A 113 -1.48 -16.27 32.50
C VAL A 113 -1.91 -17.02 33.75
N GLU A 114 -1.07 -17.91 34.28
CA GLU A 114 -1.37 -18.71 35.48
C GLU A 114 -1.73 -17.84 36.68
N ASN A 115 -0.97 -16.78 36.94
CA ASN A 115 -1.23 -15.86 38.05
C ASN A 115 -2.55 -15.11 37.85
N TYR A 116 -2.83 -14.61 36.63
CA TYR A 116 -4.11 -13.96 36.32
C TYR A 116 -5.31 -14.89 36.51
N VAL A 117 -5.21 -16.15 36.04
CA VAL A 117 -6.28 -17.15 36.19
C VAL A 117 -6.54 -17.46 37.67
N ALA A 118 -5.49 -17.56 38.49
CA ALA A 118 -5.62 -17.73 39.94
C ALA A 118 -6.22 -16.50 40.65
N GLU A 119 -5.79 -15.28 40.32
CA GLU A 119 -6.39 -14.04 40.85
C GLU A 119 -7.88 -13.92 40.50
N LYS A 120 -8.25 -14.32 39.27
CA LYS A 120 -9.64 -14.39 38.80
C LYS A 120 -10.42 -15.58 39.34
N LYS A 121 -9.74 -16.55 39.96
CA LYS A 121 -10.31 -17.83 40.44
C LYS A 121 -11.06 -18.56 39.32
N GLY A 122 -10.43 -18.64 38.15
CA GLY A 122 -11.01 -19.21 36.93
C GLY A 122 -12.12 -18.41 36.26
N ILE A 123 -12.66 -17.35 36.88
CA ILE A 123 -13.77 -16.54 36.34
C ILE A 123 -13.23 -15.25 35.72
N LEU A 124 -12.80 -15.34 34.46
CA LEU A 124 -12.05 -14.28 33.78
C LEU A 124 -12.88 -13.00 33.57
N ASP A 125 -14.12 -13.12 33.06
CA ASP A 125 -15.17 -12.08 33.09
C ASP A 125 -16.57 -12.71 33.31
N ARG A 126 -17.55 -11.93 33.78
CA ARG A 126 -18.91 -12.39 34.13
C ARG A 126 -19.90 -12.35 32.97
N SER A 127 -19.50 -11.86 31.80
CA SER A 127 -20.35 -11.61 30.64
C SER A 127 -19.66 -11.87 29.30
N LYS A 128 -18.41 -12.38 29.31
CA LYS A 128 -17.61 -12.53 28.10
C LYS A 128 -16.88 -13.88 28.07
N SER A 129 -17.39 -14.85 27.33
CA SER A 129 -16.69 -16.12 27.09
C SER A 129 -15.40 -15.92 26.29
N THR A 130 -15.33 -14.87 25.46
CA THR A 130 -14.14 -14.50 24.67
C THR A 130 -12.86 -14.29 25.49
N GLU A 131 -12.94 -14.11 26.81
CA GLU A 131 -11.74 -14.02 27.68
C GLU A 131 -11.05 -15.39 27.86
N TRP A 132 -11.82 -16.48 27.83
CA TRP A 132 -11.28 -17.83 27.79
C TRP A 132 -10.80 -18.15 26.38
N SER A 133 -11.61 -17.83 25.36
CA SER A 133 -11.28 -18.11 23.95
C SER A 133 -9.89 -17.62 23.54
N ARG A 134 -9.59 -16.33 23.75
CA ARG A 134 -8.28 -15.77 23.38
C ARG A 134 -7.13 -16.40 24.16
N MET A 135 -7.34 -16.67 25.44
CA MET A 135 -6.33 -17.30 26.30
C MET A 135 -5.98 -18.70 25.77
N THR A 136 -7.00 -19.48 25.39
CA THR A 136 -6.85 -20.80 24.76
C THR A 136 -5.95 -20.73 23.53
N LEU A 137 -6.15 -19.77 22.61
CA LEU A 137 -5.29 -19.64 21.41
C LEU A 137 -3.80 -19.63 21.77
N SER A 138 -3.43 -18.79 22.74
CA SER A 138 -2.03 -18.65 23.18
C SER A 138 -1.52 -19.87 23.97
N LEU A 139 -2.37 -20.51 24.77
CA LEU A 139 -2.01 -21.70 25.57
C LEU A 139 -1.82 -22.92 24.68
N THR A 140 -2.70 -23.15 23.70
CA THR A 140 -2.60 -24.27 22.75
C THR A 140 -1.41 -24.10 21.80
N ALA A 141 -1.10 -22.87 21.34
CA ALA A 141 0.10 -22.60 20.55
C ALA A 141 1.42 -22.86 21.32
N MET A 142 1.36 -22.84 22.66
CA MET A 142 2.45 -23.23 23.57
C MET A 142 2.32 -24.70 24.06
N GLY A 143 1.40 -25.51 23.53
CA GLY A 143 1.19 -26.90 23.93
C GLY A 143 0.61 -27.12 25.35
N HIS A 144 0.18 -26.07 26.06
CA HIS A 144 -0.37 -26.20 27.40
C HIS A 144 -1.86 -26.60 27.40
N SER A 145 -2.25 -27.47 28.34
CA SER A 145 -3.64 -27.92 28.44
C SER A 145 -4.56 -26.87 29.08
N VAL A 146 -5.57 -26.44 28.32
CA VAL A 146 -6.64 -25.57 28.82
C VAL A 146 -7.62 -26.27 29.77
N THR A 147 -7.51 -27.59 29.96
CA THR A 147 -8.28 -28.31 31.00
C THR A 147 -7.67 -28.20 32.40
N ASN A 148 -6.45 -27.66 32.54
CA ASN A 148 -5.83 -27.38 33.83
C ASN A 148 -4.88 -26.17 33.76
N VAL A 149 -5.42 -24.96 33.75
CA VAL A 149 -4.66 -23.71 33.84
C VAL A 149 -4.61 -23.28 35.32
N ASN A 150 -3.48 -23.54 35.99
CA ASN A 150 -3.28 -23.29 37.43
C ASN A 150 -4.45 -23.80 38.31
N GLY A 151 -4.92 -25.02 38.07
CA GLY A 151 -6.01 -25.66 38.80
C GLY A 151 -7.43 -25.36 38.28
N TYR A 152 -7.58 -24.61 37.18
CA TYR A 152 -8.88 -24.26 36.60
C TYR A 152 -9.06 -24.85 35.20
N ASN A 153 -10.21 -25.47 34.95
CA ASN A 153 -10.55 -26.09 33.68
C ASN A 153 -11.41 -25.11 32.83
N PHE A 154 -10.90 -24.69 31.67
CA PHE A 154 -11.60 -23.77 30.78
C PHE A 154 -12.74 -24.46 30.02
N VAL A 155 -12.55 -25.72 29.61
CA VAL A 155 -13.56 -26.54 28.93
C VAL A 155 -14.77 -26.73 29.82
N ASP A 156 -14.57 -27.15 31.07
CA ASP A 156 -15.62 -27.21 32.10
C ASP A 156 -16.36 -25.87 32.21
N GLN A 157 -15.65 -24.75 32.26
CA GLN A 157 -16.24 -23.43 32.43
C GLN A 157 -17.04 -22.91 31.21
N LEU A 158 -16.65 -23.28 29.99
CA LEU A 158 -17.41 -22.95 28.78
C LEU A 158 -18.64 -23.87 28.58
N SER A 159 -18.56 -25.11 29.06
CA SER A 159 -19.64 -26.10 28.98
C SER A 159 -20.89 -25.73 29.80
N LYS A 160 -20.77 -24.87 30.83
CA LYS A 160 -21.82 -24.66 31.86
C LYS A 160 -23.10 -23.98 31.38
N SER A 161 -23.02 -23.16 30.32
CA SER A 161 -24.10 -22.25 29.95
C SER A 161 -23.99 -21.75 28.52
N PHE A 162 -24.87 -22.21 27.64
CA PHE A 162 -25.04 -21.67 26.30
C PHE A 162 -25.51 -20.20 26.35
N LYS A 163 -26.39 -19.84 27.32
CA LYS A 163 -26.75 -18.44 27.64
C LYS A 163 -25.55 -17.56 28.02
N PHE A 164 -24.42 -18.13 28.45
CA PHE A 164 -23.18 -17.38 28.69
C PHE A 164 -22.42 -17.11 27.40
N SER A 165 -22.42 -18.05 26.45
CA SER A 165 -21.80 -17.91 25.13
C SER A 165 -22.44 -16.81 24.29
N TYR A 166 -23.70 -16.97 23.85
CA TYR A 166 -24.39 -16.00 22.98
C TYR A 166 -24.73 -14.66 23.66
N LYS A 167 -24.28 -14.46 24.91
CA LYS A 167 -24.37 -13.20 25.66
C LYS A 167 -23.63 -12.03 25.00
N GLN A 168 -22.67 -12.32 24.12
CA GLN A 168 -21.97 -11.37 23.25
C GLN A 168 -22.61 -11.22 21.86
N GLY A 169 -23.76 -11.87 21.60
CA GLY A 169 -24.26 -12.15 20.26
C GLY A 169 -23.44 -13.26 19.58
N ILE A 170 -23.53 -13.34 18.26
CA ILE A 170 -22.83 -14.32 17.41
C ILE A 170 -21.31 -14.43 17.68
N ASN A 171 -20.69 -13.31 18.08
CA ASN A 171 -19.27 -13.22 18.45
C ASN A 171 -18.87 -14.08 19.67
N GLY A 172 -19.80 -14.51 20.53
CA GLY A 172 -19.48 -15.47 21.60
C GLY A 172 -19.22 -16.87 21.02
N PRO A 173 -20.26 -17.51 20.45
CA PRO A 173 -20.17 -18.81 19.77
C PRO A 173 -19.03 -18.92 18.77
N ILE A 174 -18.83 -17.91 17.91
CA ILE A 174 -17.73 -17.88 16.92
C ILE A 174 -16.36 -18.04 17.60
N TRP A 175 -16.04 -17.22 18.59
CA TRP A 175 -14.74 -17.26 19.27
C TRP A 175 -14.60 -18.48 20.19
N GLU A 176 -15.68 -19.04 20.72
CA GLU A 176 -15.64 -20.32 21.44
C GLU A 176 -15.33 -21.47 20.50
N ILE A 177 -15.98 -21.58 19.35
CA ILE A 177 -15.67 -22.62 18.36
C ILE A 177 -14.22 -22.46 17.85
N ILE A 178 -13.79 -21.27 17.43
CA ILE A 178 -12.39 -21.03 17.00
C ILE A 178 -11.39 -21.48 18.08
N ALA A 179 -11.66 -21.20 19.36
CA ALA A 179 -10.79 -21.62 20.46
C ALA A 179 -10.88 -23.11 20.81
N LEU A 180 -12.01 -23.77 20.56
CA LEU A 180 -12.12 -25.23 20.72
C LEU A 180 -11.41 -25.95 19.57
N ASN A 181 -11.49 -25.42 18.35
CA ASN A 181 -10.82 -25.96 17.16
C ASN A 181 -9.30 -26.04 17.32
N THR A 182 -8.65 -25.07 17.99
CA THR A 182 -7.17 -25.02 18.09
C THR A 182 -6.54 -26.31 18.61
N GLY A 183 -7.16 -26.95 19.61
CA GLY A 183 -6.71 -28.23 20.15
C GLY A 183 -7.74 -29.35 20.01
N ARG A 184 -8.71 -29.18 19.10
CA ARG A 184 -9.85 -30.09 18.86
C ARG A 184 -10.57 -30.48 20.17
N TYR A 185 -10.74 -29.49 21.06
CA TYR A 185 -11.29 -29.67 22.40
C TYR A 185 -12.81 -29.88 22.37
N THR A 186 -13.30 -30.95 23.02
CA THR A 186 -14.72 -31.21 23.21
C THR A 186 -15.26 -30.56 24.49
N LEU A 187 -16.49 -30.05 24.46
CA LEU A 187 -17.19 -29.60 25.68
C LEU A 187 -17.74 -30.80 26.48
N LEU A 188 -17.95 -30.61 27.79
CA LEU A 188 -18.43 -31.67 28.68
C LEU A 188 -19.96 -31.79 28.64
N GLU A 189 -20.46 -33.02 28.51
CA GLU A 189 -21.89 -33.33 28.66
C GLU A 189 -22.39 -33.08 30.10
N GLU A 190 -21.57 -33.40 31.11
CA GLU A 190 -21.84 -33.14 32.52
C GLU A 190 -20.75 -32.23 33.14
N PRO A 191 -20.84 -30.90 32.98
CA PRO A 191 -19.90 -29.98 33.62
C PRO A 191 -20.20 -29.80 35.11
N SER A 192 -19.21 -29.32 35.87
CA SER A 192 -19.23 -29.23 37.34
C SER A 192 -20.38 -28.44 37.96
N SER A 193 -21.07 -27.61 37.16
CA SER A 193 -22.34 -26.96 37.51
C SER A 193 -23.00 -26.40 36.25
N TYR A 194 -24.32 -26.50 36.13
CA TYR A 194 -25.11 -25.99 35.01
C TYR A 194 -26.53 -25.60 35.43
N GLU A 195 -27.24 -24.88 34.56
CA GLU A 195 -28.70 -24.72 34.61
C GLU A 195 -29.33 -25.79 33.69
N GLU A 196 -30.39 -26.47 34.13
CA GLU A 196 -30.98 -27.58 33.36
C GLU A 196 -31.47 -27.11 31.98
N GLY A 197 -31.08 -27.84 30.92
CA GLY A 197 -31.28 -27.46 29.52
C GLY A 197 -30.32 -26.40 28.98
N ASP A 198 -29.51 -25.74 29.82
CA ASP A 198 -28.59 -24.66 29.41
C ASP A 198 -27.16 -25.12 29.08
N ILE A 199 -26.84 -26.40 29.22
CA ILE A 199 -25.49 -26.94 28.93
C ILE A 199 -25.08 -26.56 27.50
N ASN A 200 -23.86 -26.05 27.36
CA ASN A 200 -23.28 -25.59 26.10
C ASN A 200 -22.68 -26.78 25.32
N SER A 201 -22.86 -26.80 24.00
CA SER A 201 -22.25 -27.77 23.09
C SER A 201 -21.82 -27.07 21.81
N ILE A 202 -20.91 -27.68 21.06
CA ILE A 202 -20.47 -27.12 19.78
C ILE A 202 -21.63 -27.06 18.79
N GLY A 203 -22.47 -28.10 18.71
CA GLY A 203 -23.67 -28.11 17.87
C GLY A 203 -24.59 -26.91 18.11
N LYS A 204 -24.96 -26.63 19.37
CA LYS A 204 -25.78 -25.45 19.72
C LYS A 204 -25.15 -24.12 19.30
N MET A 205 -23.82 -24.02 19.31
CA MET A 205 -23.09 -22.84 18.85
C MET A 205 -23.09 -22.73 17.32
N ILE A 206 -22.97 -23.85 16.59
CA ILE A 206 -23.10 -23.91 15.12
C ILE A 206 -24.53 -23.58 14.68
N ASP A 207 -25.54 -24.24 15.26
CA ASP A 207 -26.97 -24.00 14.99
C ASP A 207 -27.31 -22.51 15.13
N TYR A 208 -26.87 -21.89 16.23
CA TYR A 208 -27.13 -20.47 16.47
C TYR A 208 -26.41 -19.53 15.51
N ILE A 209 -25.20 -19.88 15.05
CA ILE A 209 -24.51 -19.14 13.98
C ILE A 209 -25.32 -19.25 12.70
N VAL A 210 -25.74 -20.46 12.30
CA VAL A 210 -26.60 -20.70 11.12
C VAL A 210 -27.93 -19.93 11.21
N GLU A 211 -28.57 -19.87 12.38
CA GLU A 211 -29.77 -19.06 12.63
C GLU A 211 -29.56 -17.54 12.43
N GLN A 212 -28.32 -17.03 12.52
CA GLN A 212 -28.02 -15.61 12.30
C GLN A 212 -27.79 -15.26 10.81
N GLU A 213 -27.93 -16.20 9.87
CA GLU A 213 -27.72 -15.96 8.43
C GLU A 213 -28.59 -14.80 7.91
N ILE A 214 -27.96 -13.77 7.36
CA ILE A 214 -28.66 -12.54 6.99
C ILE A 214 -29.45 -12.75 5.69
N THR A 215 -30.75 -12.46 5.75
CA THR A 215 -31.56 -12.15 4.57
C THR A 215 -31.62 -10.63 4.38
N GLN A 216 -31.01 -10.15 3.31
CA GLN A 216 -30.96 -8.73 2.94
C GLN A 216 -32.29 -8.24 2.35
N THR A 217 -32.49 -6.91 2.30
CA THR A 217 -33.78 -6.29 1.88
C THR A 217 -34.14 -6.49 0.41
N ASN A 218 -33.21 -6.95 -0.41
CA ASN A 218 -33.40 -7.35 -1.81
C ASN A 218 -33.71 -8.85 -1.99
N GLY A 219 -33.73 -9.64 -0.90
CA GLY A 219 -33.89 -11.09 -0.93
C GLY A 219 -32.58 -11.89 -1.10
N THR A 220 -31.41 -11.25 -1.14
CA THR A 220 -30.13 -11.96 -1.08
C THR A 220 -29.93 -12.56 0.31
N VAL A 221 -29.67 -13.85 0.38
CA VAL A 221 -29.35 -14.58 1.62
C VAL A 221 -27.85 -14.87 1.67
N GLY A 222 -27.25 -14.71 2.85
CA GLY A 222 -25.86 -15.04 3.14
C GLY A 222 -25.17 -14.01 4.02
N GLY A 223 -24.15 -14.48 4.74
CA GLY A 223 -23.28 -13.67 5.59
C GLY A 223 -23.89 -13.17 6.89
N PHE A 224 -23.02 -12.59 7.72
CA PHE A 224 -23.27 -12.36 9.13
C PHE A 224 -22.85 -10.95 9.55
N ALA A 225 -23.36 -10.49 10.70
CA ALA A 225 -22.94 -9.22 11.31
C ALA A 225 -23.21 -9.22 12.81
N LEU A 226 -22.38 -8.48 13.57
CA LEU A 226 -22.55 -8.35 15.01
C LEU A 226 -23.92 -7.75 15.41
N THR A 227 -24.43 -6.82 14.60
CA THR A 227 -25.81 -6.30 14.68
C THR A 227 -26.28 -5.77 13.32
N GLY A 228 -27.45 -6.21 12.84
CA GLY A 228 -28.10 -5.60 11.68
C GLY A 228 -28.70 -6.63 10.71
N ALA A 229 -28.83 -6.21 9.45
CA ALA A 229 -29.26 -7.03 8.32
C ALA A 229 -28.50 -6.61 7.04
N ILE A 230 -27.21 -6.31 7.22
CA ILE A 230 -26.22 -6.03 6.19
C ILE A 230 -24.99 -6.84 6.63
N PRO A 231 -24.48 -7.78 5.81
CA PRO A 231 -23.27 -8.53 6.14
C PRO A 231 -22.06 -7.62 6.37
N ASP A 232 -21.18 -8.07 7.25
CA ASP A 232 -19.97 -7.38 7.70
C ASP A 232 -18.79 -8.33 7.47
N PRO A 233 -17.73 -7.93 6.73
CA PRO A 233 -16.69 -8.87 6.30
C PRO A 233 -15.96 -9.52 7.48
N ASP A 234 -15.75 -8.78 8.58
CA ASP A 234 -15.08 -9.28 9.78
C ASP A 234 -15.87 -10.45 10.39
N ILE A 235 -17.15 -10.23 10.71
CA ILE A 235 -18.00 -11.22 11.38
C ILE A 235 -18.39 -12.38 10.45
N SER A 236 -18.56 -12.12 9.15
CA SER A 236 -18.74 -13.16 8.13
C SER A 236 -17.53 -14.10 8.08
N ALA A 237 -16.34 -13.54 7.83
CA ALA A 237 -15.12 -14.32 7.73
C ALA A 237 -14.79 -15.06 9.05
N MET A 238 -14.99 -14.44 10.22
CA MET A 238 -14.84 -15.13 11.50
C MET A 238 -15.86 -16.28 11.70
N ALA A 239 -17.10 -16.17 11.19
CA ALA A 239 -18.04 -17.28 11.21
C ALA A 239 -17.54 -18.44 10.33
N LEU A 240 -17.01 -18.14 9.14
CA LEU A 240 -16.38 -19.15 8.29
C LEU A 240 -15.17 -19.83 8.96
N GLN A 241 -14.30 -19.09 9.64
CA GLN A 241 -13.18 -19.65 10.42
C GLN A 241 -13.65 -20.64 11.51
N ALA A 242 -14.78 -20.36 12.16
CA ALA A 242 -15.38 -21.25 13.14
C ALA A 242 -15.97 -22.52 12.49
N LEU A 243 -16.70 -22.34 11.37
CA LEU A 243 -17.44 -23.42 10.71
C LEU A 243 -16.59 -24.29 9.78
N ALA A 244 -15.41 -23.84 9.34
CA ALA A 244 -14.62 -24.52 8.30
C ALA A 244 -14.32 -26.01 8.57
N PRO A 245 -13.91 -26.46 9.78
CA PRO A 245 -13.67 -27.89 10.03
C PRO A 245 -14.94 -28.74 9.87
N TYR A 246 -16.10 -28.17 10.21
CA TYR A 246 -17.41 -28.82 10.12
C TYR A 246 -18.03 -28.75 8.72
N TYR A 247 -17.50 -27.90 7.84
CA TYR A 247 -17.84 -27.86 6.41
C TYR A 247 -16.96 -28.80 5.57
N LEU A 248 -15.70 -28.97 5.97
CA LEU A 248 -14.75 -29.83 5.26
C LEU A 248 -14.83 -31.31 5.66
N ASP A 249 -15.44 -31.63 6.82
CA ASP A 249 -15.61 -33.00 7.32
C ASP A 249 -17.02 -33.22 7.91
N GLU A 250 -17.84 -33.98 7.17
CA GLU A 250 -19.18 -34.39 7.59
C GLU A 250 -19.16 -35.24 8.88
N SER A 251 -18.11 -36.03 9.11
CA SER A 251 -17.96 -36.83 10.34
C SER A 251 -17.66 -35.93 11.55
N ALA A 252 -16.91 -34.85 11.33
CA ALA A 252 -16.71 -33.83 12.36
C ALA A 252 -18.03 -33.09 12.67
N TYR A 253 -18.87 -32.81 11.67
CA TYR A 253 -20.20 -32.23 11.87
C TYR A 253 -21.17 -33.17 12.62
N GLU A 254 -21.26 -34.45 12.23
CA GLU A 254 -22.07 -35.44 12.93
C GLU A 254 -21.65 -35.58 14.41
N SER A 255 -20.34 -35.55 14.69
CA SER A 255 -19.79 -35.70 16.04
C SER A 255 -20.24 -34.63 17.04
N VAL A 256 -20.65 -33.44 16.57
CA VAL A 256 -21.05 -32.31 17.43
C VAL A 256 -22.56 -32.15 17.61
N MET A 257 -23.36 -33.04 17.00
CA MET A 257 -24.79 -33.24 17.27
C MET A 257 -25.64 -31.95 17.15
N CYS A 258 -25.58 -31.31 15.97
CA CYS A 258 -26.41 -30.15 15.63
C CYS A 258 -27.90 -30.51 15.47
N GLU A 259 -28.81 -29.53 15.65
CA GLU A 259 -30.22 -29.66 15.28
C GLU A 259 -30.46 -29.36 13.77
N THR A 260 -29.57 -28.61 13.14
CA THR A 260 -29.54 -28.29 11.70
C THR A 260 -29.08 -29.50 10.86
N ASP A 261 -29.51 -29.60 9.60
CA ASP A 261 -28.96 -30.57 8.64
C ASP A 261 -27.62 -30.12 8.01
N TYR A 262 -26.73 -31.07 7.70
CA TYR A 262 -25.39 -30.80 7.16
C TYR A 262 -25.42 -30.02 5.84
N GLU A 263 -26.34 -30.39 4.93
CA GLU A 263 -26.55 -29.68 3.66
C GLU A 263 -26.89 -28.20 3.89
N LYS A 264 -27.77 -27.89 4.85
CA LYS A 264 -28.06 -26.51 5.25
C LYS A 264 -26.81 -25.79 5.78
N LEU A 265 -25.95 -26.42 6.59
CA LEU A 265 -24.66 -25.81 6.99
C LEU A 265 -23.80 -25.48 5.76
N CYS A 266 -23.57 -26.45 4.88
CA CYS A 266 -22.73 -26.26 3.70
C CYS A 266 -23.24 -25.13 2.80
N GLN A 267 -24.56 -25.07 2.59
CA GLN A 267 -25.18 -23.97 1.87
C GLN A 267 -25.06 -22.60 2.56
N VAL A 268 -25.01 -22.53 3.91
CA VAL A 268 -24.74 -21.28 4.62
C VAL A 268 -23.30 -20.82 4.40
N VAL A 269 -22.35 -21.74 4.57
CA VAL A 269 -20.91 -21.50 4.36
C VAL A 269 -20.65 -21.00 2.94
N GLU A 270 -21.18 -21.68 1.92
CA GLU A 270 -21.04 -21.24 0.53
C GLU A 270 -21.74 -19.91 0.23
N ARG A 271 -22.92 -19.64 0.83
CA ARG A 271 -23.57 -18.33 0.66
C ARG A 271 -22.75 -17.20 1.27
N ASP A 272 -22.01 -17.44 2.35
CA ASP A 272 -21.13 -16.43 2.93
C ASP A 272 -19.83 -16.25 2.13
N VAL A 273 -19.18 -17.33 1.64
CA VAL A 273 -18.06 -17.21 0.68
C VAL A 273 -18.48 -16.42 -0.56
N TYR A 274 -19.68 -16.66 -1.08
CA TYR A 274 -20.26 -15.85 -2.15
C TYR A 274 -20.43 -14.38 -1.73
N ILE A 275 -20.96 -14.11 -0.54
CA ILE A 275 -21.14 -12.73 -0.03
C ILE A 275 -19.80 -12.02 0.14
N LEU A 276 -18.76 -12.65 0.71
CA LEU A 276 -17.42 -12.07 0.81
C LEU A 276 -16.88 -11.66 -0.58
N SER A 277 -17.04 -12.51 -1.61
CA SER A 277 -16.64 -12.13 -2.98
C SER A 277 -17.39 -10.90 -3.52
N THR A 278 -18.63 -10.64 -3.06
CA THR A 278 -19.39 -9.42 -3.41
C THR A 278 -19.11 -8.21 -2.51
N LEU A 279 -18.45 -8.40 -1.37
CA LEU A 279 -18.00 -7.33 -0.47
C LEU A 279 -16.57 -6.85 -0.80
N GLN A 280 -15.80 -7.64 -1.55
CA GLN A 280 -14.45 -7.26 -1.97
C GLN A 280 -14.49 -6.07 -2.93
N LEU A 281 -13.58 -5.12 -2.71
CA LEU A 281 -13.47 -3.91 -3.51
C LEU A 281 -12.41 -4.08 -4.61
N GLU A 282 -12.48 -3.27 -5.66
CA GLU A 282 -11.68 -3.42 -6.90
C GLU A 282 -10.15 -3.45 -6.68
N ASN A 283 -9.66 -2.94 -5.53
CA ASN A 283 -8.25 -2.99 -5.14
C ASN A 283 -7.89 -4.21 -4.26
N GLY A 284 -8.76 -5.22 -4.16
CA GLY A 284 -8.58 -6.43 -3.36
C GLY A 284 -8.93 -6.30 -1.86
N GLY A 285 -9.20 -5.09 -1.37
CA GLY A 285 -9.48 -4.82 0.05
C GLY A 285 -10.95 -4.90 0.46
N TYR A 286 -11.22 -4.85 1.77
CA TYR A 286 -12.54 -4.92 2.39
C TYR A 286 -12.84 -3.70 3.28
N GLU A 287 -14.07 -3.18 3.25
CA GLU A 287 -14.51 -2.08 4.13
C GLU A 287 -15.42 -2.59 5.25
N SER A 288 -15.04 -2.32 6.51
CA SER A 288 -15.95 -2.39 7.66
C SER A 288 -16.00 -1.05 8.41
N TRP A 289 -17.12 -0.79 9.10
CA TRP A 289 -17.44 0.43 9.86
C TRP A 289 -17.23 1.79 9.16
N GLY A 290 -17.01 1.80 7.84
CA GLY A 290 -16.76 3.00 7.01
C GLY A 290 -15.30 3.27 6.65
N SER A 291 -14.41 2.28 6.81
CA SER A 291 -12.99 2.34 6.40
C SER A 291 -12.54 1.00 5.79
N ILE A 292 -11.84 1.03 4.64
CA ILE A 292 -10.95 -0.11 4.30
C ILE A 292 -9.83 -0.16 5.32
N ASN A 293 -9.62 -1.34 5.89
CA ASN A 293 -8.64 -1.58 6.93
C ASN A 293 -7.94 -2.93 6.73
N SER A 294 -6.78 -3.11 7.36
CA SER A 294 -6.00 -4.35 7.33
C SER A 294 -6.72 -5.54 7.95
N GLU A 295 -7.43 -5.31 9.05
CA GLU A 295 -8.07 -6.33 9.87
C GLU A 295 -9.20 -7.05 9.10
N SER A 296 -10.06 -6.33 8.38
CA SER A 296 -11.08 -6.92 7.50
C SER A 296 -10.48 -7.78 6.38
N ILE A 297 -9.29 -7.44 5.88
CA ILE A 297 -8.59 -8.23 4.85
C ILE A 297 -7.98 -9.48 5.50
N ALA A 298 -7.38 -9.34 6.69
CA ALA A 298 -6.84 -10.45 7.48
C ALA A 298 -7.89 -11.51 7.79
N GLN A 299 -9.08 -11.11 8.26
CA GLN A 299 -10.16 -12.06 8.57
C GLN A 299 -10.52 -12.92 7.35
N VAL A 300 -10.66 -12.31 6.17
CA VAL A 300 -11.03 -13.02 4.93
C VAL A 300 -9.92 -13.95 4.47
N ILE A 301 -8.64 -13.56 4.56
CA ILE A 301 -7.51 -14.45 4.23
C ILE A 301 -7.54 -15.70 5.11
N VAL A 302 -7.72 -15.56 6.43
CA VAL A 302 -7.81 -16.70 7.36
C VAL A 302 -9.05 -17.55 7.09
N ALA A 303 -10.19 -16.94 6.72
CA ALA A 303 -11.41 -17.67 6.40
C ALA A 303 -11.29 -18.53 5.14
N LEU A 304 -10.75 -17.97 4.05
CA LEU A 304 -10.58 -18.71 2.79
C LEU A 304 -9.55 -19.83 2.93
N THR A 305 -8.40 -19.54 3.54
CA THR A 305 -7.35 -20.55 3.79
C THR A 305 -7.84 -21.67 4.71
N ALA A 306 -8.65 -21.37 5.74
CA ALA A 306 -9.28 -22.40 6.59
C ALA A 306 -10.30 -23.28 5.84
N LEU A 307 -10.96 -22.74 4.81
CA LEU A 307 -11.85 -23.48 3.90
C LEU A 307 -11.11 -24.19 2.75
N ASN A 308 -9.77 -24.20 2.77
CA ASN A 308 -8.91 -24.72 1.69
C ASN A 308 -9.14 -24.01 0.33
N ILE A 309 -9.47 -22.71 0.36
CA ILE A 309 -9.66 -21.84 -0.81
C ILE A 309 -8.49 -20.87 -0.90
N ASP A 310 -7.84 -20.79 -2.07
CA ASP A 310 -6.78 -19.82 -2.35
C ASP A 310 -7.32 -18.37 -2.35
N PRO A 311 -6.80 -17.47 -1.49
CA PRO A 311 -7.09 -16.03 -1.53
C PRO A 311 -6.80 -15.33 -2.87
N LEU A 312 -6.07 -15.96 -3.78
CA LEU A 312 -5.78 -15.46 -5.13
C LEU A 312 -6.69 -16.03 -6.23
N SER A 313 -7.64 -16.92 -5.91
CA SER A 313 -8.36 -17.68 -6.95
C SER A 313 -9.27 -16.84 -7.86
N ASP A 314 -9.01 -16.94 -9.17
CA ASP A 314 -9.89 -16.46 -10.25
C ASP A 314 -11.26 -17.16 -10.25
N ILE A 315 -11.38 -18.40 -9.76
CA ILE A 315 -12.64 -19.17 -9.77
C ILE A 315 -12.74 -20.04 -8.51
N VAL A 316 -13.76 -19.77 -7.70
CA VAL A 316 -14.18 -20.61 -6.56
C VAL A 316 -15.50 -21.28 -6.93
N SER A 317 -15.56 -22.61 -6.77
CA SER A 317 -16.76 -23.40 -7.01
C SER A 317 -17.55 -23.56 -5.71
N LEU A 318 -18.87 -23.38 -5.79
CA LEU A 318 -19.81 -23.45 -4.67
C LEU A 318 -20.93 -24.44 -5.04
N PRO A 319 -20.66 -25.76 -4.97
CA PRO A 319 -21.58 -26.81 -5.42
C PRO A 319 -22.92 -26.89 -4.67
N HIS A 320 -22.95 -26.77 -3.34
CA HIS A 320 -24.18 -26.91 -2.54
C HIS A 320 -25.23 -25.82 -2.87
N ILE A 321 -24.79 -24.65 -3.36
CA ILE A 321 -25.68 -23.55 -3.81
C ILE A 321 -25.71 -23.40 -5.34
N GLY A 322 -25.01 -24.26 -6.08
CA GLY A 322 -24.97 -24.29 -7.55
C GLY A 322 -24.39 -23.01 -8.18
N LYS A 323 -23.31 -22.45 -7.62
CA LYS A 323 -22.68 -21.21 -8.09
C LYS A 323 -21.17 -21.35 -8.31
N THR A 324 -20.61 -20.31 -8.93
CA THR A 324 -19.20 -19.94 -8.79
C THR A 324 -19.09 -18.49 -8.32
N CYS A 325 -17.94 -18.13 -7.77
CA CYS A 325 -17.52 -16.73 -7.59
C CYS A 325 -16.04 -16.56 -7.95
N THR A 326 -15.56 -15.32 -7.90
CA THR A 326 -14.21 -14.89 -8.27
C THR A 326 -13.78 -13.85 -7.26
N PHE A 327 -12.59 -13.99 -6.66
CA PHE A 327 -11.97 -12.88 -5.94
C PHE A 327 -11.22 -11.99 -6.94
N ILE A 328 -11.07 -10.70 -6.65
CA ILE A 328 -10.56 -9.73 -7.61
C ILE A 328 -9.08 -10.02 -7.94
N THR A 329 -8.82 -10.35 -9.22
CA THR A 329 -7.47 -10.58 -9.80
C THR A 329 -7.02 -9.47 -10.76
N LYS A 330 -7.91 -8.56 -11.16
CA LYS A 330 -7.62 -7.48 -12.15
C LYS A 330 -7.12 -6.17 -11.53
N GLY A 331 -7.56 -5.86 -10.33
CA GLY A 331 -7.05 -4.73 -9.53
C GLY A 331 -7.52 -3.32 -9.91
N ALA A 332 -7.11 -2.38 -9.06
CA ALA A 332 -7.34 -0.95 -9.21
C ALA A 332 -6.26 -0.14 -8.46
N GLU A 333 -6.01 1.10 -8.91
CA GLU A 333 -5.15 2.05 -8.21
C GLU A 333 -5.87 2.62 -6.98
N ARG A 334 -5.24 2.54 -5.79
CA ARG A 334 -5.71 3.17 -4.56
C ARG A 334 -4.56 3.80 -3.79
N ASP A 335 -4.78 5.05 -3.34
CA ASP A 335 -3.83 5.83 -2.52
C ASP A 335 -2.39 5.92 -3.10
N GLY A 336 -2.23 5.71 -4.41
CA GLY A 336 -0.97 5.77 -5.16
C GLY A 336 -0.40 4.40 -5.56
N VAL A 337 -1.01 3.29 -5.16
CA VAL A 337 -0.52 1.92 -5.41
C VAL A 337 -1.57 1.09 -6.15
N THR A 338 -1.15 0.26 -7.10
CA THR A 338 -2.04 -0.64 -7.85
C THR A 338 -1.96 -2.05 -7.30
N THR A 339 -3.01 -2.46 -6.58
CA THR A 339 -3.16 -3.79 -6.01
C THR A 339 -4.19 -4.60 -6.78
N ASN A 340 -3.86 -5.86 -7.09
CA ASN A 340 -4.72 -6.71 -7.91
C ASN A 340 -5.17 -8.01 -7.24
N ASN A 341 -4.95 -8.18 -5.94
CA ASN A 341 -5.42 -9.31 -5.14
C ASN A 341 -5.44 -8.92 -3.65
N MET A 342 -5.87 -9.80 -2.74
CA MET A 342 -5.96 -9.44 -1.30
C MET A 342 -4.63 -9.52 -0.53
N ILE A 343 -3.64 -10.28 -1.01
CA ILE A 343 -2.28 -10.31 -0.44
C ILE A 343 -1.53 -9.01 -0.78
N ASP A 344 -1.59 -8.57 -2.04
CA ASP A 344 -1.21 -7.21 -2.45
C ASP A 344 -1.87 -6.15 -1.55
N ALA A 345 -3.20 -6.27 -1.36
CA ALA A 345 -3.97 -5.29 -0.62
C ALA A 345 -3.50 -5.17 0.83
N ILE A 346 -3.28 -6.28 1.56
CA ILE A 346 -2.82 -6.24 2.96
C ILE A 346 -1.39 -5.69 3.08
N LEU A 347 -0.51 -5.94 2.10
CA LEU A 347 0.85 -5.39 2.09
C LEU A 347 0.87 -3.84 1.97
N THR A 348 -0.15 -3.20 1.39
CA THR A 348 -0.22 -1.72 1.38
C THR A 348 -0.31 -1.08 2.76
N PHE A 349 -0.72 -1.87 3.76
CA PHE A 349 -0.81 -1.47 5.16
C PHE A 349 0.53 -1.60 5.90
N TYR A 350 1.61 -2.10 5.28
CA TYR A 350 2.95 -2.10 5.90
C TYR A 350 3.43 -0.66 6.22
N ALA A 351 4.10 -0.51 7.36
CA ALA A 351 4.70 0.73 7.82
C ALA A 351 6.23 0.63 7.77
N ASN A 352 6.78 0.86 6.58
CA ASN A 352 8.22 1.01 6.37
C ASN A 352 8.83 2.03 7.35
N GLY A 353 10.02 1.73 7.89
CA GLY A 353 10.74 2.59 8.84
C GLY A 353 10.07 2.73 10.22
N SER A 354 9.26 1.73 10.65
CA SER A 354 8.59 1.77 11.96
C SER A 354 9.27 0.95 13.06
N GLY A 355 10.04 -0.09 12.72
CA GLY A 355 10.86 -0.86 13.66
C GLY A 355 12.25 -0.27 13.89
N SER A 356 13.15 -1.06 14.49
CA SER A 356 14.52 -0.63 14.79
C SER A 356 15.44 -0.53 13.56
N SER A 357 15.13 -1.22 12.47
CA SER A 357 15.94 -1.30 11.25
C SER A 357 15.07 -1.55 9.99
N PRO A 358 15.63 -1.41 8.76
CA PRO A 358 14.93 -1.66 7.50
C PRO A 358 14.15 -2.98 7.38
N ALA A 359 14.67 -4.06 7.97
CA ALA A 359 14.00 -5.37 7.98
C ALA A 359 12.90 -5.52 9.05
N VAL A 360 12.49 -4.45 9.75
CA VAL A 360 11.50 -4.51 10.83
C VAL A 360 10.41 -3.43 10.68
N GLY A 361 9.15 -3.85 10.71
CA GLY A 361 8.02 -2.93 10.60
C GLY A 361 6.66 -3.57 10.86
N GLY A 362 5.76 -2.82 11.48
CA GLY A 362 4.38 -3.24 11.73
C GLY A 362 3.41 -2.80 10.62
N PHE A 363 2.11 -3.00 10.86
CA PHE A 363 1.03 -2.64 9.92
C PHE A 363 0.12 -1.51 10.45
N LYS A 364 -0.36 -0.66 9.54
CA LYS A 364 -1.28 0.47 9.75
C LYS A 364 -2.71 -0.04 9.72
N HIS A 365 -3.60 0.45 10.59
CA HIS A 365 -5.04 0.10 10.49
C HIS A 365 -5.68 0.62 9.19
N VAL A 366 -5.31 1.81 8.73
CA VAL A 366 -5.82 2.41 7.48
C VAL A 366 -4.68 3.05 6.68
N THR A 367 -4.75 3.01 5.35
CA THR A 367 -3.81 3.75 4.46
C THR A 367 -4.03 5.27 4.54
N ALA A 368 -5.26 5.72 4.75
CA ALA A 368 -5.61 7.13 4.79
C ALA A 368 -6.82 7.41 5.71
N GLY A 369 -6.85 8.61 6.30
CA GLY A 369 -8.01 9.09 7.07
C GLY A 369 -7.82 9.06 8.58
N TYR A 370 -8.81 8.53 9.31
CA TYR A 370 -8.88 8.49 10.77
C TYR A 370 -9.16 7.06 11.22
N ASP A 371 -8.29 6.55 12.08
CA ASP A 371 -8.18 5.15 12.49
C ASP A 371 -9.17 4.67 13.57
N GLY A 372 -10.09 5.53 14.01
CA GLY A 372 -10.93 5.28 15.21
C GLY A 372 -10.20 5.44 16.55
N GLY A 373 -8.95 4.98 16.67
CA GLY A 373 -8.13 4.96 17.89
C GLY A 373 -7.54 6.31 18.31
N GLY A 374 -7.08 7.13 17.37
CA GLY A 374 -6.51 8.45 17.63
C GLY A 374 -5.49 8.95 16.59
N ASN A 375 -4.96 8.08 15.74
CA ASN A 375 -3.96 8.42 14.74
C ASN A 375 -4.60 8.73 13.36
N SER A 376 -3.78 9.29 12.47
CA SER A 376 -4.05 9.17 11.02
C SER A 376 -3.42 7.87 10.52
N GLY A 377 -3.70 7.46 9.28
CA GLY A 377 -3.13 6.25 8.66
C GLY A 377 -1.61 6.25 8.42
N VAL A 378 -0.84 6.96 9.26
CA VAL A 378 0.60 7.25 9.14
C VAL A 378 1.44 6.49 10.17
N THR A 379 0.80 5.72 11.06
CA THR A 379 1.46 4.97 12.14
C THR A 379 0.99 3.53 12.15
N VAL A 380 1.85 2.63 12.64
CA VAL A 380 1.46 1.27 13.03
C VAL A 380 0.27 1.29 14.01
N ASN A 381 -0.60 0.29 13.91
CA ASN A 381 -1.53 -0.14 14.94
C ASN A 381 -1.13 -1.58 15.35
N ALA A 382 -1.03 -1.84 16.65
CA ALA A 382 -0.66 -3.16 17.16
C ALA A 382 -1.65 -4.26 16.73
N MET A 383 -2.97 -3.98 16.81
CA MET A 383 -4.00 -4.91 16.36
C MET A 383 -3.91 -5.18 14.85
N ALA A 384 -3.69 -4.15 14.04
CA ALA A 384 -3.44 -4.31 12.61
C ALA A 384 -2.18 -5.15 12.32
N THR A 385 -1.17 -5.08 13.19
CA THR A 385 0.07 -5.85 13.06
C THR A 385 -0.14 -7.31 13.42
N ASP A 386 -0.70 -7.61 14.61
CA ASP A 386 -1.07 -8.97 15.03
C ASP A 386 -1.92 -9.66 13.91
N GLN A 387 -2.98 -8.99 13.43
CA GLN A 387 -3.87 -9.55 12.42
C GLN A 387 -3.24 -9.68 11.03
N ALA A 388 -2.43 -8.73 10.57
CA ALA A 388 -1.73 -8.87 9.29
C ALA A 388 -0.67 -9.98 9.34
N VAL A 389 0.05 -10.12 10.46
CA VAL A 389 1.00 -11.22 10.69
C VAL A 389 0.29 -12.56 10.62
N TYR A 390 -0.78 -12.80 11.38
CA TYR A 390 -1.45 -14.10 11.33
C TYR A 390 -2.15 -14.41 10.01
N ALA A 391 -2.56 -13.40 9.24
CA ALA A 391 -3.08 -13.60 7.90
C ALA A 391 -1.99 -14.05 6.91
N LEU A 392 -0.79 -13.47 7.01
CA LEU A 392 0.37 -13.93 6.24
C LEU A 392 0.83 -15.33 6.69
N ILE A 393 0.75 -15.66 7.98
CA ILE A 393 0.96 -17.04 8.47
C ILE A 393 -0.07 -17.98 7.87
N ALA A 394 -1.37 -17.67 7.92
CA ALA A 394 -2.43 -18.52 7.38
C ALA A 394 -2.25 -18.80 5.88
N TYR A 395 -1.83 -17.79 5.11
CA TYR A 395 -1.54 -17.92 3.69
C TYR A 395 -0.27 -18.75 3.41
N ASP A 396 0.82 -18.53 4.15
CA ASP A 396 2.06 -19.32 4.04
C ASP A 396 1.84 -20.80 4.39
N ARG A 397 1.01 -21.08 5.41
CA ARG A 397 0.59 -22.43 5.81
C ARG A 397 -0.25 -23.12 4.73
N PHE A 398 -1.25 -22.41 4.20
CA PHE A 398 -2.07 -22.91 3.08
C PHE A 398 -1.22 -23.27 1.85
N LEU A 399 -0.30 -22.39 1.44
CA LEU A 399 0.61 -22.63 0.30
C LEU A 399 1.56 -23.84 0.49
N LYS A 400 1.73 -24.32 1.72
CA LYS A 400 2.57 -25.48 2.07
C LYS A 400 1.76 -26.74 2.39
N GLY A 401 0.43 -26.67 2.44
CA GLY A 401 -0.42 -27.78 2.88
C GLY A 401 -0.37 -28.06 4.38
N GLU A 402 0.07 -27.09 5.19
CA GLU A 402 0.11 -27.17 6.65
C GLU A 402 -1.30 -26.98 7.25
N ASN A 403 -1.55 -27.46 8.48
CA ASN A 403 -2.83 -27.24 9.18
C ASN A 403 -3.23 -25.74 9.18
N PRO A 404 -4.51 -25.37 9.02
CA PRO A 404 -4.97 -23.98 9.11
C PRO A 404 -4.52 -23.26 10.40
N LEU A 405 -4.49 -21.91 10.39
CA LEU A 405 -4.01 -21.09 11.52
C LEU A 405 -4.57 -21.53 12.89
N TYR A 406 -5.88 -21.79 12.93
CA TYR A 406 -6.64 -22.18 14.14
C TYR A 406 -6.91 -23.70 14.27
N ASP A 407 -6.23 -24.55 13.51
CA ASP A 407 -5.98 -25.94 13.92
C ASP A 407 -4.50 -26.04 14.31
N MET A 408 -4.23 -26.24 15.60
CA MET A 408 -2.88 -26.29 16.15
C MET A 408 -2.48 -27.70 16.57
N SER A 409 -3.18 -28.74 16.09
CA SER A 409 -2.85 -30.14 16.42
C SER A 409 -1.44 -30.56 15.96
N ASP A 410 -0.84 -29.80 15.04
CA ASP A 410 0.55 -29.91 14.57
C ASP A 410 1.59 -29.38 15.57
N GLN A 411 1.19 -28.64 16.61
CA GLN A 411 2.08 -27.90 17.51
C GLN A 411 1.80 -28.15 19.01
N MET A 412 0.76 -28.93 19.34
CA MET A 412 0.37 -29.25 20.72
C MET A 412 1.39 -30.07 21.53
N ASP A 413 2.41 -30.63 20.90
CA ASP A 413 3.44 -31.47 21.54
C ASP A 413 4.54 -30.67 22.26
N GLY A 414 4.56 -29.35 22.10
CA GLY A 414 5.61 -28.48 22.64
C GLY A 414 6.86 -28.37 21.75
N SER A 415 6.84 -28.92 20.54
CA SER A 415 7.96 -28.90 19.57
C SER A 415 8.53 -27.50 19.30
N TYR A 416 7.71 -26.45 19.43
CA TYR A 416 8.11 -25.04 19.33
C TYR A 416 9.30 -24.67 20.24
N GLN A 417 9.49 -25.37 21.38
CA GLN A 417 10.63 -25.16 22.28
C GLN A 417 11.98 -25.55 21.67
N ASN A 418 11.96 -26.35 20.59
CA ASN A 418 13.13 -26.77 19.82
C ASN A 418 13.24 -26.00 18.48
N ALA A 419 12.38 -25.00 18.24
CA ALA A 419 12.42 -24.19 17.03
C ALA A 419 13.73 -23.40 16.95
N SER A 420 14.30 -23.36 15.75
CA SER A 420 15.52 -22.61 15.43
C SER A 420 15.42 -22.08 14.02
N ALA A 421 16.06 -20.93 13.76
CA ALA A 421 16.11 -20.36 12.43
C ALA A 421 16.90 -21.27 11.47
N ALA A 422 16.45 -21.33 10.21
CA ALA A 422 17.19 -21.94 9.12
C ALA A 422 18.49 -21.17 8.92
N ASN A 423 19.48 -21.81 8.31
CA ASN A 423 20.77 -21.18 8.03
C ASN A 423 21.14 -21.43 6.56
N TYR A 424 21.25 -20.35 5.81
CA TYR A 424 21.71 -20.34 4.42
C TYR A 424 23.10 -19.73 4.35
N GLN A 425 23.91 -20.19 3.40
CA GLN A 425 25.30 -19.77 3.24
C GLN A 425 25.43 -18.62 2.23
N ILE A 426 26.19 -17.61 2.61
CA ILE A 426 26.73 -16.60 1.70
C ILE A 426 28.22 -16.90 1.48
N THR A 427 28.59 -17.17 0.23
CA THR A 427 29.98 -17.31 -0.20
C THR A 427 30.47 -15.96 -0.70
N PHE A 428 31.30 -15.29 0.08
CA PHE A 428 32.11 -14.18 -0.38
C PHE A 428 33.32 -14.75 -1.13
N ASP A 429 33.18 -14.86 -2.45
CA ASP A 429 34.21 -15.39 -3.35
C ASP A 429 35.24 -14.29 -3.64
N GLY A 430 36.52 -14.59 -3.41
CA GLY A 430 37.61 -13.63 -3.58
C GLY A 430 38.04 -13.42 -5.03
N ASN A 431 37.30 -13.98 -6.00
CA ASN A 431 37.45 -13.84 -7.44
C ASN A 431 38.89 -14.09 -7.94
N GLY A 432 39.57 -15.06 -7.31
CA GLY A 432 40.97 -15.43 -7.58
C GLY A 432 42.04 -14.56 -6.90
N GLU A 433 41.72 -13.35 -6.47
CA GLU A 433 42.66 -12.40 -5.82
C GLU A 433 42.70 -12.56 -4.29
N GLN A 434 41.66 -13.13 -3.66
CA GLN A 434 41.59 -13.44 -2.23
C GLN A 434 41.02 -14.84 -1.95
N PRO A 435 41.23 -15.42 -0.74
CA PRO A 435 40.57 -16.65 -0.33
C PRO A 435 39.06 -16.45 -0.13
N ASN A 436 38.26 -17.44 -0.53
CA ASN A 436 36.81 -17.41 -0.31
C ASN A 436 36.47 -17.50 1.19
N LYS A 437 35.50 -16.69 1.63
CA LYS A 437 34.94 -16.68 2.98
C LYS A 437 33.48 -17.13 2.91
N VAL A 438 33.08 -18.06 3.77
CA VAL A 438 31.68 -18.51 3.88
C VAL A 438 31.13 -18.10 5.23
N GLU A 439 29.95 -17.48 5.23
CA GLU A 439 29.20 -17.11 6.43
C GLU A 439 27.77 -17.67 6.35
N SER A 440 27.14 -17.88 7.50
CA SER A 440 25.79 -18.45 7.60
C SER A 440 24.83 -17.46 8.25
N TYR A 441 23.66 -17.28 7.64
CA TYR A 441 22.63 -16.34 8.09
C TYR A 441 21.22 -16.94 7.98
N ALA A 442 20.31 -16.45 8.82
CA ALA A 442 18.90 -16.82 8.77
C ALA A 442 18.15 -16.07 7.66
N PRO A 443 17.03 -16.62 7.12
CA PRO A 443 16.16 -15.91 6.19
C PRO A 443 15.76 -14.54 6.71
N TYR A 444 15.91 -13.54 5.85
CA TYR A 444 15.63 -12.12 6.10
C TYR A 444 16.47 -11.46 7.20
N ALA A 445 17.55 -12.10 7.68
CA ALA A 445 18.56 -11.44 8.50
C ALA A 445 19.26 -10.31 7.70
N GLU A 446 19.64 -9.24 8.40
CA GLU A 446 20.30 -8.07 7.82
C GLU A 446 21.82 -8.27 7.76
N ILE A 447 22.36 -8.45 6.56
CA ILE A 447 23.80 -8.58 6.32
C ILE A 447 24.35 -7.21 5.93
N THR A 448 25.22 -6.63 6.76
CA THR A 448 26.02 -5.47 6.34
C THR A 448 27.18 -5.94 5.48
N LEU A 449 27.15 -5.64 4.19
CA LEU A 449 28.22 -5.98 3.26
C LEU A 449 29.47 -5.16 3.63
N THR A 450 30.65 -5.80 3.61
CA THR A 450 31.88 -5.23 4.20
C THR A 450 33.08 -5.35 3.25
N ASN A 451 34.09 -4.50 3.47
CA ASN A 451 35.42 -4.59 2.89
C ASN A 451 36.50 -5.03 3.91
N GLN A 452 36.12 -5.42 5.13
CA GLN A 452 37.09 -5.86 6.13
C GLN A 452 37.87 -7.10 5.65
N GLY A 453 39.19 -6.95 5.55
CA GLY A 453 40.10 -7.98 5.03
C GLY A 453 40.31 -7.93 3.51
N MET A 454 39.66 -7.04 2.77
CA MET A 454 39.89 -6.83 1.34
C MET A 454 41.06 -5.85 1.07
N PRO A 455 41.78 -5.99 -0.05
CA PRO A 455 42.86 -5.07 -0.45
C PRO A 455 42.37 -3.70 -0.94
N ASP A 456 43.27 -2.71 -0.98
CA ASP A 456 42.98 -1.30 -1.33
C ASP A 456 42.33 -1.06 -2.72
N ASN A 457 42.44 -2.03 -3.64
CA ASN A 457 41.86 -2.00 -4.98
C ASN A 457 40.48 -2.68 -5.06
N PHE A 458 39.94 -3.20 -3.96
CA PHE A 458 38.58 -3.75 -3.88
C PHE A 458 37.55 -2.62 -4.01
N ILE A 459 36.54 -2.83 -4.85
CA ILE A 459 35.52 -1.81 -5.18
C ILE A 459 34.10 -2.21 -4.77
N GLY A 460 33.83 -3.49 -4.53
CA GLY A 460 32.51 -3.99 -4.17
C GLY A 460 32.31 -5.49 -4.41
N TRP A 461 31.06 -5.91 -4.27
CA TRP A 461 30.59 -7.28 -4.47
C TRP A 461 29.66 -7.35 -5.69
N ASN A 462 29.61 -8.47 -6.41
CA ASN A 462 28.69 -8.67 -7.54
C ASN A 462 28.12 -10.11 -7.57
N THR A 463 26.93 -10.33 -8.13
CA THR A 463 26.34 -11.69 -8.22
C THR A 463 26.99 -12.60 -9.27
N LYS A 464 27.95 -12.10 -10.06
CA LYS A 464 28.73 -12.88 -11.04
C LYS A 464 30.21 -12.52 -11.03
N ALA A 465 31.07 -13.50 -11.30
CA ALA A 465 32.53 -13.35 -11.32
C ALA A 465 33.06 -12.38 -12.42
N ASP A 466 32.28 -12.17 -13.49
CA ASP A 466 32.61 -11.28 -14.61
C ASP A 466 32.15 -9.83 -14.41
N GLY A 467 31.49 -9.52 -13.29
CA GLY A 467 30.91 -8.20 -13.02
C GLY A 467 29.59 -7.92 -13.76
N SER A 468 29.07 -8.84 -14.58
CA SER A 468 27.82 -8.64 -15.34
C SER A 468 26.54 -8.92 -14.52
N GLY A 469 26.67 -9.19 -13.23
CA GLY A 469 25.57 -9.38 -12.28
C GLY A 469 25.18 -8.09 -11.57
N THR A 470 24.40 -8.22 -10.50
CA THR A 470 24.02 -7.07 -9.67
C THR A 470 25.15 -6.71 -8.71
N SER A 471 25.64 -5.47 -8.77
CA SER A 471 26.69 -4.96 -7.87
C SER A 471 26.12 -4.44 -6.55
N TYR A 472 26.93 -4.51 -5.51
CA TYR A 472 26.72 -4.02 -4.14
C TYR A 472 28.01 -3.43 -3.57
N VAL A 473 27.94 -2.53 -2.58
CA VAL A 473 29.12 -1.92 -1.93
C VAL A 473 29.20 -2.14 -0.42
N PRO A 474 30.41 -2.02 0.17
CA PRO A 474 30.58 -1.92 1.61
C PRO A 474 29.66 -0.87 2.24
N GLY A 475 28.95 -1.27 3.30
CA GLY A 475 27.97 -0.45 4.01
C GLY A 475 26.52 -0.63 3.55
N GLU A 476 26.27 -1.27 2.40
CA GLU A 476 24.90 -1.66 2.04
C GLU A 476 24.39 -2.80 2.92
N LEU A 477 23.08 -2.79 3.20
CA LEU A 477 22.36 -3.89 3.83
C LEU A 477 21.77 -4.80 2.76
N LEU A 478 22.02 -6.10 2.90
CA LEU A 478 21.42 -7.18 2.12
C LEU A 478 20.51 -8.02 3.03
N SER A 479 19.26 -8.21 2.64
CA SER A 479 18.36 -9.19 3.26
C SER A 479 18.72 -10.59 2.77
N MET A 480 19.08 -11.50 3.68
CA MET A 480 19.45 -12.86 3.30
C MET A 480 18.27 -13.62 2.67
N PRO A 481 18.39 -14.15 1.45
CA PRO A 481 17.31 -14.91 0.81
C PRO A 481 17.26 -16.36 1.31
N GLU A 482 16.16 -17.07 1.00
CA GLU A 482 15.95 -18.49 1.32
C GLU A 482 16.69 -19.46 0.39
N LYS A 483 17.90 -19.07 -0.03
CA LYS A 483 18.81 -19.82 -0.91
C LYS A 483 20.26 -19.49 -0.56
N ASN A 484 21.15 -20.46 -0.72
CA ASN A 484 22.59 -20.17 -0.67
C ASN A 484 22.94 -19.24 -1.85
N ILE A 485 23.83 -18.29 -1.61
CA ILE A 485 24.24 -17.28 -2.61
C ILE A 485 25.76 -17.11 -2.65
N THR A 486 26.26 -16.61 -3.77
CA THR A 486 27.67 -16.23 -3.94
C THR A 486 27.74 -14.75 -4.32
N LEU A 487 28.64 -14.02 -3.69
CA LEU A 487 29.02 -12.67 -4.05
C LEU A 487 30.51 -12.67 -4.41
N TYR A 488 30.83 -12.27 -5.63
CA TYR A 488 32.19 -12.21 -6.15
C TYR A 488 32.79 -10.83 -5.87
N ALA A 489 34.01 -10.83 -5.35
CA ALA A 489 34.77 -9.62 -5.13
C ALA A 489 35.14 -8.94 -6.46
N MET A 490 34.99 -7.62 -6.51
CA MET A 490 35.36 -6.80 -7.66
C MET A 490 36.57 -5.94 -7.31
N TYR A 491 37.53 -5.88 -8.24
CA TYR A 491 38.82 -5.22 -8.05
C TYR A 491 39.15 -4.34 -9.26
N GLY A 492 39.84 -3.22 -9.03
CA GLY A 492 40.43 -2.43 -10.11
C GLY A 492 40.53 -0.93 -9.80
N SER A 493 40.56 -0.13 -10.86
CA SER A 493 40.34 1.31 -10.75
C SER A 493 38.90 1.56 -10.33
N ASN A 494 38.71 2.24 -9.19
CA ASN A 494 37.39 2.70 -8.69
C ASN A 494 36.66 3.68 -9.64
N GLN A 495 37.13 3.90 -10.87
CA GLN A 495 36.66 4.92 -11.80
C GLN A 495 35.51 4.39 -12.67
N PHE A 496 34.28 4.77 -12.33
CA PHE A 496 33.08 4.50 -13.12
C PHE A 496 32.79 5.66 -14.08
N SER A 497 32.09 5.41 -15.19
CA SER A 497 31.73 6.46 -16.15
C SER A 497 30.44 7.20 -15.76
N ILE A 498 30.29 8.40 -16.33
CA ILE A 498 29.06 9.19 -16.27
C ILE A 498 28.71 9.64 -17.68
N GLN A 499 27.59 9.14 -18.19
CA GLN A 499 26.98 9.57 -19.44
C GLN A 499 25.90 10.62 -19.15
N TRP A 500 25.76 11.61 -20.04
CA TRP A 500 24.89 12.77 -19.85
C TRP A 500 23.93 12.93 -21.02
N GLU A 501 22.71 12.44 -20.85
CA GLU A 501 21.64 12.58 -21.82
C GLU A 501 20.93 13.93 -21.64
N LEU A 502 21.46 14.94 -22.32
CA LEU A 502 20.98 16.33 -22.23
C LEU A 502 19.55 16.52 -22.76
N ASN A 503 18.90 15.52 -23.36
CA ASN A 503 17.53 15.60 -23.87
C ASN A 503 17.25 16.84 -24.75
N GLY A 504 18.25 17.26 -25.53
CA GLY A 504 18.20 18.47 -26.37
C GLY A 504 18.37 19.80 -25.62
N GLY A 505 18.89 19.78 -24.40
CA GLY A 505 19.42 20.95 -23.69
C GLY A 505 20.90 21.22 -23.96
N THR A 506 21.40 22.30 -23.39
CA THR A 506 22.77 22.82 -23.53
C THR A 506 23.42 23.04 -22.17
N VAL A 507 24.75 22.91 -22.15
CA VAL A 507 25.61 23.17 -20.99
C VAL A 507 26.12 24.60 -21.07
N SER A 508 26.10 25.34 -19.96
CA SER A 508 26.57 26.73 -19.90
C SER A 508 28.09 26.83 -20.14
N GLU A 509 28.53 27.93 -20.75
CA GLU A 509 29.97 28.21 -20.92
C GLU A 509 30.72 28.12 -19.59
N GLY A 510 31.85 27.41 -19.57
CA GLY A 510 32.65 27.15 -18.38
C GLY A 510 32.16 26.02 -17.45
N THR A 511 30.95 25.45 -17.65
CA THR A 511 30.55 24.23 -16.94
C THR A 511 31.20 23.01 -17.58
N VAL A 512 31.97 22.27 -16.79
CA VAL A 512 32.52 20.95 -17.19
C VAL A 512 31.65 19.85 -16.59
N LEU A 513 31.16 18.94 -17.44
CA LEU A 513 30.51 17.71 -17.00
C LEU A 513 31.58 16.67 -16.66
N ALA A 514 31.54 16.10 -15.45
CA ALA A 514 32.41 14.99 -15.10
C ALA A 514 31.99 13.76 -15.92
N ASN A 515 32.90 13.20 -16.73
CA ASN A 515 32.64 12.00 -17.54
C ASN A 515 32.87 10.68 -16.78
N SER A 516 33.35 10.77 -15.55
CA SER A 516 33.69 9.67 -14.68
C SER A 516 33.83 10.16 -13.22
N TYR A 517 33.81 9.22 -12.28
CA TYR A 517 33.97 9.48 -10.85
C TYR A 517 34.53 8.24 -10.14
N THR A 518 35.04 8.42 -8.92
CA THR A 518 35.44 7.31 -8.04
C THR A 518 34.57 7.21 -6.79
N THR A 519 34.64 6.06 -6.11
CA THR A 519 34.03 5.86 -4.77
C THR A 519 34.44 6.90 -3.71
N LYS A 520 35.49 7.70 -3.96
CA LYS A 520 35.96 8.78 -3.06
C LYS A 520 35.49 10.18 -3.49
N ASP A 521 34.78 10.31 -4.61
CA ASP A 521 34.33 11.59 -5.14
C ASP A 521 32.88 11.91 -4.74
N THR A 522 32.66 13.10 -4.17
CA THR A 522 31.32 13.70 -4.06
C THR A 522 31.12 14.68 -5.21
N ILE A 523 30.48 14.25 -6.30
CA ILE A 523 30.22 15.11 -7.47
C ILE A 523 28.83 15.74 -7.35
N ARG A 524 28.76 17.07 -7.20
CA ARG A 524 27.50 17.80 -7.36
C ARG A 524 27.09 17.83 -8.82
N LEU A 525 25.85 17.42 -9.11
CA LEU A 525 25.32 17.48 -10.45
C LEU A 525 25.02 18.94 -10.84
N PRO A 526 25.17 19.32 -12.12
CA PRO A 526 24.88 20.67 -12.60
C PRO A 526 23.45 21.14 -12.31
N THR A 527 23.26 22.42 -11.99
CA THR A 527 21.95 22.99 -11.65
C THR A 527 21.25 23.68 -12.83
N ALA A 528 20.05 24.21 -12.62
CA ALA A 528 19.32 25.06 -13.58
C ALA A 528 20.02 26.38 -13.97
N GLN A 529 21.18 26.70 -13.36
CA GLN A 529 22.05 27.81 -13.78
C GLN A 529 23.13 27.36 -14.77
N GLN A 530 23.31 26.05 -14.94
CA GLN A 530 24.38 25.41 -15.71
C GLN A 530 23.86 24.53 -16.84
N ILE A 531 22.61 24.07 -16.72
CA ILE A 531 21.89 23.27 -17.71
C ILE A 531 20.66 24.07 -18.12
N THR A 532 20.64 24.44 -19.39
CA THR A 532 19.59 25.26 -20.00
C THR A 532 18.99 24.51 -21.18
N LYS A 533 17.77 24.87 -21.56
CA LYS A 533 17.20 24.50 -22.85
C LYS A 533 16.30 25.63 -23.31
N GLU A 534 16.50 26.07 -24.53
CA GLU A 534 15.76 27.19 -25.10
C GLU A 534 14.24 26.94 -25.02
N GLY A 535 13.52 27.86 -24.39
CA GLY A 535 12.08 27.74 -24.15
C GLY A 535 11.65 26.77 -23.05
N CYS A 536 12.57 26.25 -22.23
CA CYS A 536 12.28 25.28 -21.17
C CYS A 536 12.87 25.67 -19.80
N VAL A 537 12.27 25.16 -18.72
CA VAL A 537 12.77 25.16 -17.35
C VAL A 537 13.37 23.79 -17.02
N PHE A 538 14.61 23.75 -16.55
CA PHE A 538 15.25 22.53 -16.06
C PHE A 538 14.62 22.06 -14.74
N THR A 539 14.13 20.81 -14.70
CA THR A 539 13.42 20.23 -13.53
C THR A 539 14.35 19.40 -12.64
N GLY A 540 15.44 18.87 -13.17
CA GLY A 540 16.45 18.10 -12.44
C GLY A 540 17.11 17.01 -13.28
N TRP A 541 18.00 16.24 -12.67
CA TRP A 541 18.61 15.06 -13.29
C TRP A 541 17.95 13.77 -12.80
N TYR A 542 17.82 12.81 -13.70
CA TYR A 542 17.14 11.54 -13.44
C TYR A 542 17.98 10.37 -13.95
N THR A 543 17.87 9.21 -13.31
CA THR A 543 18.49 7.95 -13.78
C THR A 543 17.58 7.13 -14.70
N ASN A 544 16.39 7.65 -15.03
CA ASN A 544 15.43 7.07 -15.97
C ASN A 544 15.12 8.06 -17.10
N ARG A 545 14.93 7.52 -18.31
CA ARG A 545 14.71 8.29 -19.55
C ARG A 545 13.45 9.16 -19.51
N ASP A 546 12.42 8.69 -18.82
CA ASP A 546 11.13 9.38 -18.69
C ASP A 546 11.14 10.55 -17.68
N CYS A 547 12.28 10.78 -17.01
CA CYS A 547 12.49 11.86 -16.04
C CYS A 547 11.47 11.88 -14.89
N THR A 548 11.10 10.70 -14.39
CA THR A 548 10.14 10.50 -13.30
C THR A 548 10.82 10.29 -11.95
N GLY A 549 10.08 10.55 -10.85
CA GLY A 549 10.55 10.37 -9.48
C GLY A 549 11.20 11.62 -8.86
N THR A 550 12.09 11.43 -7.89
CA THR A 550 12.85 12.50 -7.24
C THR A 550 14.15 12.76 -7.99
N PRO A 551 14.47 14.02 -8.38
CA PRO A 551 15.69 14.32 -9.11
C PRO A 551 16.96 14.21 -8.24
N ILE A 552 18.05 13.76 -8.85
CA ILE A 552 19.38 13.61 -8.26
C ILE A 552 20.12 14.96 -8.28
N ALA A 553 20.77 15.32 -7.18
CA ALA A 553 21.51 16.58 -7.03
C ALA A 553 23.02 16.40 -6.79
N LYS A 554 23.46 15.21 -6.37
CA LYS A 554 24.88 14.83 -6.26
C LYS A 554 25.05 13.31 -6.30
N ILE A 555 26.21 12.88 -6.79
CA ILE A 555 26.84 11.61 -6.44
C ILE A 555 27.46 11.79 -5.06
N GLU A 556 27.26 10.83 -4.17
CA GLU A 556 27.82 10.84 -2.81
C GLU A 556 29.16 10.09 -2.76
N GLU A 557 30.05 10.46 -1.84
CA GLU A 557 31.17 9.58 -1.45
C GLU A 557 30.62 8.20 -1.04
N GLY A 558 31.22 7.12 -1.56
CA GLY A 558 30.72 5.74 -1.48
C GLY A 558 29.83 5.27 -2.64
N SER A 559 29.44 6.16 -3.58
CA SER A 559 28.68 5.76 -4.78
C SER A 559 29.52 4.91 -5.75
N TYR A 560 28.87 4.11 -6.58
CA TYR A 560 29.52 3.14 -7.48
C TYR A 560 28.66 2.77 -8.70
N GLY A 561 29.31 2.21 -9.72
CA GLY A 561 28.68 1.83 -10.99
C GLY A 561 28.52 2.99 -11.97
N ASP A 562 28.35 2.67 -13.25
CA ASP A 562 28.17 3.67 -14.30
C ASP A 562 26.84 4.41 -14.15
N TYR A 563 26.88 5.75 -14.25
CA TYR A 563 25.67 6.57 -14.31
C TYR A 563 25.33 6.96 -15.74
N THR A 564 24.02 6.97 -16.06
CA THR A 564 23.48 7.76 -17.17
C THR A 564 22.46 8.73 -16.59
N PHE A 565 22.74 10.04 -16.68
CA PHE A 565 21.86 11.08 -16.18
C PHE A 565 21.09 11.75 -17.32
N TYR A 566 19.76 11.69 -17.24
CA TYR A 566 18.82 12.32 -18.17
C TYR A 566 18.40 13.69 -17.63
N ALA A 567 18.49 14.72 -18.47
CA ALA A 567 18.10 16.08 -18.12
C ALA A 567 16.58 16.27 -18.25
N GLY A 568 15.89 16.54 -17.14
CA GLY A 568 14.47 16.83 -17.12
C GLY A 568 14.17 18.30 -17.51
N PHE A 569 13.20 18.51 -18.39
CA PHE A 569 12.77 19.83 -18.85
C PHE A 569 11.26 19.93 -19.01
N ASP A 570 10.65 20.91 -18.37
CA ASP A 570 9.30 21.41 -18.69
C ASP A 570 9.41 22.57 -19.68
N VAL A 571 8.46 22.76 -20.60
CA VAL A 571 8.37 24.02 -21.39
C VAL A 571 8.13 25.20 -20.44
N ASP A 572 8.77 26.35 -20.68
CA ASP A 572 8.45 27.60 -19.97
C ASP A 572 7.22 28.25 -20.60
N TRP A 573 6.14 28.34 -19.81
CA TRP A 573 4.87 28.92 -20.25
C TRP A 573 4.79 30.44 -20.06
N THR A 574 5.85 31.12 -19.64
CA THR A 574 5.81 32.57 -19.35
C THR A 574 5.44 33.38 -20.59
N SER A 575 6.29 33.39 -21.64
CA SER A 575 6.02 34.10 -22.91
C SER A 575 4.73 33.62 -23.58
N ILE A 576 4.46 32.31 -23.52
CA ILE A 576 3.25 31.68 -24.07
C ILE A 576 1.98 32.28 -23.45
N ASN A 577 1.91 32.41 -22.11
CA ASN A 577 0.75 33.00 -21.44
C ASN A 577 0.59 34.49 -21.76
N GLU A 578 1.68 35.26 -21.82
CA GLU A 578 1.62 36.69 -22.15
C GLU A 578 1.14 36.92 -23.59
N PHE A 579 1.60 36.09 -24.53
CA PHE A 579 1.10 36.06 -25.91
C PHE A 579 -0.40 35.73 -25.97
N TYR A 580 -0.86 34.68 -25.28
CA TYR A 580 -2.29 34.34 -25.22
C TYR A 580 -3.13 35.48 -24.57
N GLU A 581 -2.62 36.19 -23.56
CA GLU A 581 -3.28 37.37 -22.98
C GLU A 581 -3.39 38.54 -23.97
N LYS A 582 -2.38 38.74 -24.84
CA LYS A 582 -2.40 39.80 -25.86
C LYS A 582 -3.29 39.44 -27.05
N VAL A 583 -3.11 38.28 -27.69
CA VAL A 583 -3.91 37.93 -28.88
C VAL A 583 -5.38 37.70 -28.54
N SER A 584 -5.71 37.21 -27.34
CA SER A 584 -7.11 37.07 -26.93
C SER A 584 -7.84 38.42 -26.80
N SER A 585 -7.15 39.51 -26.43
CA SER A 585 -7.76 40.82 -26.22
C SER A 585 -8.01 41.60 -27.52
N LEU A 586 -7.33 41.23 -28.62
CA LEU A 586 -7.59 41.79 -29.95
C LEU A 586 -9.02 41.47 -30.43
N PRO A 587 -9.76 42.41 -31.03
CA PRO A 587 -11.03 42.10 -31.68
C PRO A 587 -10.80 41.45 -33.06
N ILE A 588 -11.85 40.86 -33.64
CA ILE A 588 -11.82 40.14 -34.91
C ILE A 588 -12.56 40.98 -35.97
N GLY A 589 -12.00 41.16 -37.18
CA GLY A 589 -12.66 41.88 -38.28
C GLY A 589 -13.03 43.33 -37.96
N SER A 590 -12.31 43.94 -37.02
CA SER A 590 -12.60 45.24 -36.41
C SER A 590 -11.37 45.84 -35.70
N ILE A 591 -10.18 45.59 -36.25
CA ILE A 591 -8.96 46.28 -35.81
C ILE A 591 -9.08 47.80 -36.04
N THR A 592 -8.37 48.57 -35.23
CA THR A 592 -8.25 50.03 -35.36
C THR A 592 -6.81 50.43 -35.05
N LEU A 593 -6.42 51.65 -35.41
CA LEU A 593 -5.10 52.19 -35.08
C LEU A 593 -4.80 52.23 -33.57
N GLN A 594 -5.80 52.13 -32.69
CA GLN A 594 -5.59 52.04 -31.24
C GLN A 594 -5.04 50.67 -30.81
N HIS A 595 -5.30 49.61 -31.57
CA HIS A 595 -4.80 48.26 -31.25
C HIS A 595 -3.36 48.02 -31.71
N LYS A 596 -2.76 48.98 -32.45
CA LYS A 596 -1.42 48.87 -33.03
C LYS A 596 -0.38 48.35 -32.04
N ALA A 597 -0.25 49.00 -30.88
CA ALA A 597 0.75 48.63 -29.88
C ALA A 597 0.53 47.22 -29.28
N ASP A 598 -0.72 46.76 -29.17
CA ASP A 598 -1.02 45.40 -28.68
C ASP A 598 -0.77 44.34 -29.76
N ILE A 599 -0.99 44.65 -31.04
CA ILE A 599 -0.66 43.78 -32.19
C ILE A 599 0.86 43.68 -32.33
N GLU A 600 1.57 44.81 -32.35
CA GLU A 600 3.04 44.85 -32.40
C GLU A 600 3.67 44.12 -31.20
N GLN A 601 3.11 44.28 -29.99
CA GLN A 601 3.58 43.53 -28.82
C GLN A 601 3.24 42.03 -28.90
N ALA A 602 2.08 41.64 -29.44
CA ALA A 602 1.73 40.23 -29.64
C ALA A 602 2.64 39.55 -30.67
N ARG A 603 2.90 40.21 -31.81
CA ARG A 603 3.88 39.78 -32.82
C ARG A 603 5.26 39.64 -32.21
N LYS A 604 5.73 40.68 -31.52
CA LYS A 604 7.01 40.65 -30.82
C LYS A 604 7.12 39.48 -29.84
N LEU A 605 6.11 39.27 -28.99
CA LEU A 605 6.08 38.15 -28.03
C LEU A 605 6.11 36.78 -28.70
N TYR A 606 5.51 36.62 -29.89
CA TYR A 606 5.59 35.37 -30.67
C TYR A 606 6.95 35.18 -31.33
N ASP A 607 7.49 36.22 -31.96
CA ASP A 607 8.77 36.13 -32.67
C ASP A 607 9.93 35.91 -31.68
N GLU A 608 9.85 36.47 -30.47
CA GLU A 608 10.78 36.24 -29.35
C GLU A 608 10.58 34.89 -28.61
N MET A 609 9.60 34.06 -28.99
CA MET A 609 9.51 32.68 -28.48
C MET A 609 10.53 31.76 -29.17
N TYR A 610 10.99 30.77 -28.41
CA TYR A 610 11.72 29.63 -28.95
C TYR A 610 10.76 28.63 -29.63
N GLU A 611 11.25 27.81 -30.56
CA GLU A 611 10.37 26.94 -31.36
C GLU A 611 9.57 25.93 -30.53
N VAL A 612 10.13 25.42 -29.43
CA VAL A 612 9.39 24.54 -28.49
C VAL A 612 8.22 25.25 -27.80
N GLN A 613 8.31 26.58 -27.63
CA GLN A 613 7.20 27.39 -27.11
C GLN A 613 6.17 27.69 -28.19
N LYS A 614 6.60 27.94 -29.44
CA LYS A 614 5.71 28.12 -30.59
C LYS A 614 4.92 26.86 -30.92
N GLN A 615 5.48 25.67 -30.70
CA GLN A 615 4.76 24.38 -30.82
C GLN A 615 3.63 24.22 -29.78
N GLU A 616 3.72 24.90 -28.63
CA GLU A 616 2.66 25.00 -27.62
C GLU A 616 1.74 26.24 -27.84
N VAL A 617 2.03 27.06 -28.85
CA VAL A 617 1.12 28.09 -29.36
C VAL A 617 0.19 27.46 -30.40
N LEU A 618 -1.12 27.66 -30.19
CA LEU A 618 -2.11 27.12 -31.12
C LEU A 618 -2.18 27.92 -32.41
N GLU A 619 -2.17 27.19 -33.53
CA GLU A 619 -2.32 27.69 -34.90
C GLU A 619 -3.49 28.68 -35.06
N SER A 620 -4.63 28.42 -34.41
CA SER A 620 -5.79 29.32 -34.37
C SER A 620 -5.45 30.70 -33.79
N THR A 621 -4.72 30.72 -32.67
CA THR A 621 -4.24 31.95 -32.03
C THR A 621 -3.25 32.67 -32.93
N TYR A 622 -2.33 31.93 -33.55
CA TYR A 622 -1.34 32.52 -34.44
C TYR A 622 -1.99 33.13 -35.70
N ALA A 623 -2.97 32.44 -36.29
CA ALA A 623 -3.74 32.94 -37.42
C ALA A 623 -4.53 34.22 -37.08
N LYS A 624 -5.09 34.33 -35.86
CA LYS A 624 -5.76 35.56 -35.41
C LYS A 624 -4.79 36.74 -35.32
N LEU A 625 -3.56 36.54 -34.83
CA LEU A 625 -2.53 37.58 -34.88
C LEU A 625 -2.27 38.04 -36.33
N VAL A 626 -2.03 37.09 -37.24
CA VAL A 626 -1.76 37.38 -38.65
C VAL A 626 -2.92 38.13 -39.32
N SER A 627 -4.17 37.78 -39.01
CA SER A 627 -5.36 38.52 -39.48
C SER A 627 -5.36 39.97 -38.96
N ALA A 628 -5.06 40.17 -37.68
CA ALA A 628 -5.04 41.49 -37.06
C ALA A 628 -3.94 42.40 -37.65
N GLU A 629 -2.78 41.83 -37.98
CA GLU A 629 -1.68 42.52 -38.68
C GLU A 629 -2.08 42.95 -40.10
N GLN A 630 -2.81 42.11 -40.83
CA GLN A 630 -3.32 42.43 -42.17
C GLN A 630 -4.37 43.55 -42.14
N GLU A 631 -5.34 43.49 -41.21
CA GLU A 631 -6.31 44.57 -41.00
C GLU A 631 -5.63 45.89 -40.63
N LEU A 632 -4.65 45.86 -39.70
CA LEU A 632 -3.89 47.04 -39.30
C LEU A 632 -3.14 47.67 -40.49
N LYS A 633 -2.45 46.86 -41.29
CA LYS A 633 -1.67 47.32 -42.45
C LYS A 633 -2.54 47.96 -43.54
N ALA A 634 -3.78 47.48 -43.72
CA ALA A 634 -4.74 48.10 -44.63
C ALA A 634 -5.21 49.48 -44.13
N LEU A 635 -5.47 49.61 -42.82
CA LEU A 635 -5.84 50.89 -42.19
C LEU A 635 -4.71 51.92 -42.27
N GLU A 636 -3.45 51.50 -42.06
CA GLU A 636 -2.28 52.38 -42.16
C GLU A 636 -1.97 52.82 -43.61
N SER A 637 -2.40 52.05 -44.60
CA SER A 637 -2.27 52.40 -46.03
C SER A 637 -3.52 53.10 -46.60
N GLY A 638 -4.55 53.35 -45.79
CA GLY A 638 -5.75 54.08 -46.17
C GLY A 638 -6.73 53.30 -47.06
N GLY A 639 -6.59 51.97 -47.16
CA GLY A 639 -7.42 51.11 -48.00
C GLY A 639 -8.59 50.47 -47.26
N THR A 640 -9.76 50.41 -47.91
CA THR A 640 -10.91 49.61 -47.44
C THR A 640 -10.70 48.13 -47.75
N VAL A 641 -10.78 47.26 -46.73
CA VAL A 641 -10.61 45.81 -46.90
C VAL A 641 -11.87 45.15 -47.45
N THR A 642 -11.77 44.55 -48.63
CA THR A 642 -12.67 43.47 -49.08
C THR A 642 -12.03 42.13 -48.77
N ILE A 643 -12.66 41.31 -47.92
CA ILE A 643 -12.22 39.94 -47.64
C ILE A 643 -12.84 39.00 -48.67
N GLU A 644 -12.02 38.39 -49.52
CA GLU A 644 -12.44 37.23 -50.32
C GLU A 644 -12.07 35.91 -49.61
N PRO A 645 -12.96 34.90 -49.61
CA PRO A 645 -12.68 33.60 -49.00
C PRO A 645 -11.81 32.73 -49.93
N SER A 646 -10.49 32.94 -49.88
CA SER A 646 -9.53 32.15 -50.67
C SER A 646 -9.29 30.75 -50.07
N THR A 647 -9.71 29.75 -50.82
CA THR A 647 -9.34 28.32 -50.80
C THR A 647 -8.00 27.94 -50.18
N THR A 648 -7.98 26.78 -49.53
CA THR A 648 -6.79 26.03 -49.08
C THR A 648 -5.69 25.95 -50.14
N GLN A 649 -4.50 26.46 -49.82
CA GLN A 649 -3.25 26.03 -50.44
C GLN A 649 -2.41 25.27 -49.41
N SER A 650 -2.11 24.02 -49.72
CA SER A 650 -1.05 23.26 -49.05
C SER A 650 0.32 23.63 -49.67
N SER A 651 1.41 23.23 -49.00
CA SER A 651 2.80 23.41 -49.43
C SER A 651 3.36 24.85 -49.39
N VAL A 652 3.87 25.23 -48.22
CA VAL A 652 5.17 25.92 -48.12
C VAL A 652 6.05 25.11 -47.17
N ILE A 653 7.02 24.38 -47.71
CA ILE A 653 7.96 23.55 -46.94
C ILE A 653 9.19 24.40 -46.59
N PRO A 654 9.60 24.51 -45.30
CA PRO A 654 10.89 25.10 -44.94
C PRO A 654 12.03 24.17 -45.40
N PRO A 655 13.18 24.70 -45.85
CA PRO A 655 14.15 23.94 -46.63
C PRO A 655 14.86 22.85 -45.82
N THR A 656 14.83 21.61 -46.34
CA THR A 656 15.70 20.53 -45.88
C THR A 656 17.15 20.83 -46.22
N ILE A 657 17.97 21.15 -45.21
CA ILE A 657 19.43 21.19 -45.36
C ILE A 657 19.99 19.84 -44.93
N THR A 658 20.40 19.03 -45.90
CA THR A 658 21.27 17.87 -45.67
C THR A 658 22.68 18.36 -45.38
N ALA A 659 23.17 18.14 -44.14
CA ALA A 659 24.54 18.46 -43.75
C ALA A 659 25.10 17.37 -42.82
N THR A 660 25.55 16.26 -43.40
CA THR A 660 26.49 15.34 -42.73
C THR A 660 27.88 15.96 -42.71
N PRO A 661 28.53 16.11 -41.54
CA PRO A 661 29.94 16.47 -41.50
C PRO A 661 30.79 15.23 -41.84
N GLU A 662 31.37 15.19 -43.04
CA GLU A 662 32.49 14.27 -43.31
C GLU A 662 33.69 14.68 -42.45
N ILE A 663 34.15 13.80 -41.56
CA ILE A 663 35.39 14.02 -40.80
C ILE A 663 36.57 13.65 -41.69
N VAL A 664 37.05 14.62 -42.47
CA VAL A 664 38.27 14.49 -43.28
C VAL A 664 39.50 14.54 -42.35
N ILE A 665 39.98 13.37 -41.93
CA ILE A 665 41.28 13.23 -41.26
C ILE A 665 42.37 13.22 -42.35
N THR A 666 43.09 14.33 -42.53
CA THR A 666 44.29 14.35 -43.36
C THR A 666 45.44 13.60 -42.66
N PRO A 667 46.13 12.65 -43.32
CA PRO A 667 47.20 11.88 -42.72
C PRO A 667 48.51 12.68 -42.62
N MET A 668 49.36 12.30 -41.66
CA MET A 668 50.81 12.54 -41.74
C MET A 668 51.56 11.20 -41.85
N ALA A 669 52.80 11.29 -42.35
CA ALA A 669 53.46 10.20 -43.05
C ALA A 669 53.97 9.05 -42.16
N THR A 670 54.05 7.87 -42.79
CA THR A 670 54.72 6.67 -42.30
C THR A 670 56.24 6.73 -42.46
N ASP A 671 56.96 6.10 -41.53
CA ASP A 671 58.13 5.23 -41.79
C ASP A 671 58.51 4.49 -40.48
N GLY A 672 58.76 3.18 -40.43
CA GLY A 672 58.48 2.13 -41.42
C GLY A 672 59.19 0.80 -41.12
N ILE A 673 58.45 -0.33 -41.17
CA ILE A 673 58.96 -1.72 -41.36
C ILE A 673 59.74 -2.26 -40.11
N ILE A 674 59.61 -3.51 -39.61
CA ILE A 674 59.60 -4.84 -40.26
C ILE A 674 58.67 -5.85 -39.55
N THR A 675 58.07 -6.75 -40.32
CA THR A 675 57.35 -7.97 -39.84
C THR A 675 58.28 -9.20 -39.79
N PRO A 676 57.85 -10.32 -39.16
CA PRO A 676 57.45 -11.44 -40.03
C PRO A 676 56.23 -12.27 -39.58
N THR A 677 55.45 -12.68 -40.59
CA THR A 677 54.85 -14.02 -40.88
C THR A 677 55.28 -15.23 -40.00
N LEU A 678 54.52 -16.33 -39.84
CA LEU A 678 53.35 -16.87 -40.60
C LEU A 678 52.62 -18.03 -39.85
N SER A 679 51.39 -18.33 -40.29
CA SER A 679 50.71 -19.65 -40.32
C SER A 679 50.05 -20.26 -39.06
N ALA A 680 49.00 -21.04 -39.35
CA ALA A 680 48.34 -22.08 -38.54
C ALA A 680 48.14 -23.33 -39.46
N PRO A 681 47.36 -24.37 -39.11
CA PRO A 681 47.09 -25.06 -37.83
C PRO A 681 47.74 -26.48 -37.84
N PRO A 682 47.35 -27.48 -37.01
CA PRO A 682 46.17 -28.31 -37.33
C PRO A 682 45.41 -28.92 -36.11
N VAL A 683 44.31 -29.63 -36.40
CA VAL A 683 43.54 -30.47 -35.46
C VAL A 683 43.99 -31.94 -35.55
N VAL A 684 44.12 -32.64 -34.42
CA VAL A 684 44.10 -34.12 -34.33
C VAL A 684 43.38 -34.55 -33.04
N THR A 685 42.57 -35.61 -33.12
CA THR A 685 41.81 -36.25 -32.03
C THR A 685 42.61 -37.34 -31.29
N LYS A 686 42.30 -37.62 -30.01
CA LYS A 686 42.03 -39.00 -29.50
C LYS A 686 41.75 -39.10 -27.98
N GLU A 687 40.66 -39.78 -27.66
CA GLU A 687 40.54 -40.75 -26.55
C GLU A 687 40.97 -42.16 -27.06
N PRO A 688 41.00 -43.26 -26.26
CA PRO A 688 40.49 -43.44 -24.90
C PRO A 688 41.47 -44.13 -23.90
N GLU A 689 40.88 -44.63 -22.80
CA GLU A 689 41.19 -45.88 -22.06
C GLU A 689 41.78 -45.81 -20.64
N GLN A 690 41.40 -46.85 -19.87
CA GLN A 690 41.37 -46.92 -18.41
C GLN A 690 42.69 -47.40 -17.79
N VAL A 691 42.81 -47.29 -16.45
CA VAL A 691 42.96 -48.46 -15.52
C VAL A 691 43.13 -48.01 -14.05
N GLN A 692 42.38 -48.63 -13.14
CA GLN A 692 42.57 -48.69 -11.68
C GLN A 692 43.05 -50.12 -11.28
N PRO A 693 43.49 -50.43 -10.03
CA PRO A 693 43.79 -49.59 -8.86
C PRO A 693 45.27 -49.80 -8.39
N THR A 694 45.71 -49.57 -7.13
CA THR A 694 45.60 -50.52 -5.97
C THR A 694 46.20 -49.92 -4.67
N LEU A 695 45.81 -50.48 -3.52
CA LEU A 695 46.07 -50.10 -2.11
C LEU A 695 47.53 -50.27 -1.57
N ALA A 696 47.88 -49.48 -0.53
CA ALA A 696 48.50 -49.90 0.76
C ALA A 696 48.57 -48.66 1.71
N VAL A 697 48.01 -48.57 2.92
CA VAL A 697 48.06 -49.38 4.18
C VAL A 697 49.24 -49.02 5.12
N THR A 698 48.91 -48.49 6.31
CA THR A 698 49.58 -48.52 7.66
C THR A 698 49.19 -47.28 8.48
N GLU A 699 49.01 -47.27 9.81
CA GLU A 699 48.67 -48.33 10.79
C GLU A 699 48.10 -47.71 12.09
N THR A 700 47.36 -48.47 12.92
CA THR A 700 46.74 -48.04 14.20
C THR A 700 47.54 -48.50 15.43
N PRO A 701 47.48 -47.77 16.57
CA PRO A 701 46.60 -48.12 17.71
C PRO A 701 46.04 -46.87 18.44
N ASN A 702 45.16 -46.86 19.46
CA ASN A 702 44.17 -47.77 20.10
C ASN A 702 43.22 -46.87 20.95
N GLY A 703 42.12 -47.31 21.59
CA GLY A 703 41.43 -48.60 21.66
C GLY A 703 40.41 -48.63 22.84
N GLU A 704 39.50 -49.62 22.84
CA GLU A 704 38.60 -50.05 23.96
C GLU A 704 37.47 -49.05 24.41
N GLU A 705 36.25 -49.45 24.83
CA GLU A 705 35.60 -50.78 24.93
C GLU A 705 34.03 -50.71 24.86
N GLY A 706 33.36 -51.87 24.67
CA GLY A 706 31.88 -52.07 24.80
C GLY A 706 31.06 -51.89 23.49
N LYS A 707 30.35 -52.86 22.86
CA LYS A 707 29.38 -53.92 23.28
C LYS A 707 28.06 -53.41 23.89
N ALA A 708 26.86 -53.95 23.63
CA ALA A 708 26.28 -54.90 22.63
C ALA A 708 24.76 -55.06 22.96
N THR A 709 23.79 -55.44 22.10
CA THR A 709 23.70 -55.69 20.63
C THR A 709 22.31 -55.15 20.15
N GLU A 710 21.39 -55.67 19.29
CA GLU A 710 21.21 -56.88 18.45
C GLU A 710 20.16 -56.62 17.32
N ILE A 711 19.92 -57.56 16.37
CA ILE A 711 19.09 -57.39 15.14
C ILE A 711 18.28 -58.69 14.85
N PRO A 712 16.96 -58.62 14.53
CA PRO A 712 16.43 -58.85 13.15
C PRO A 712 15.22 -57.92 12.78
N LYS A 713 14.86 -57.60 11.51
CA LYS A 713 14.65 -58.36 10.24
C LYS A 713 13.46 -59.36 10.31
N GLU A 714 12.67 -59.66 9.27
CA GLU A 714 12.55 -59.25 7.83
C GLU A 714 11.01 -59.11 7.50
N ILE A 715 10.34 -59.20 6.33
CA ILE A 715 10.55 -59.62 4.91
C ILE A 715 9.64 -58.75 3.96
N GLU A 716 9.27 -59.25 2.77
CA GLU A 716 8.11 -58.90 1.90
C GLU A 716 8.17 -57.69 0.94
N GLU A 717 9.12 -57.79 0.01
CA GLU A 717 8.91 -57.93 -1.45
C GLU A 717 7.69 -57.34 -2.21
N SER A 718 8.02 -56.74 -3.37
CA SER A 718 7.39 -56.95 -4.70
C SER A 718 5.96 -56.44 -5.01
N SER A 719 5.88 -55.41 -5.85
CA SER A 719 5.55 -55.63 -7.29
C SER A 719 5.75 -54.36 -8.14
N ALA A 720 6.00 -54.53 -9.44
CA ALA A 720 6.10 -53.46 -10.44
C ALA A 720 4.82 -53.44 -11.34
N PRO A 721 4.56 -52.38 -12.12
CA PRO A 721 5.31 -52.18 -13.37
C PRO A 721 5.69 -50.73 -13.70
N GLU A 722 6.54 -50.58 -14.72
CA GLU A 722 6.88 -49.31 -15.36
C GLU A 722 5.68 -48.72 -16.13
N ASN A 723 5.62 -47.39 -16.26
CA ASN A 723 5.00 -46.75 -17.42
C ASN A 723 5.59 -45.35 -17.66
N THR A 724 5.99 -45.06 -18.90
CA THR A 724 6.73 -43.85 -19.27
C THR A 724 5.80 -42.69 -19.68
N PRO A 725 6.00 -41.47 -19.17
CA PRO A 725 5.43 -40.27 -19.77
C PRO A 725 6.18 -39.92 -21.07
N ASN A 726 5.47 -39.81 -22.19
CA ASN A 726 6.07 -39.37 -23.45
C ASN A 726 6.45 -37.88 -23.38
N VAL A 727 7.71 -37.56 -23.71
CA VAL A 727 8.12 -36.20 -24.03
C VAL A 727 7.55 -35.83 -25.41
N VAL A 728 6.69 -34.80 -25.46
CA VAL A 728 6.16 -34.28 -26.73
C VAL A 728 7.02 -33.09 -27.18
N GLU A 729 7.95 -33.37 -28.07
CA GLU A 729 8.87 -32.37 -28.64
C GLU A 729 8.15 -31.50 -29.69
N SER A 730 7.83 -30.25 -29.32
CA SER A 730 7.15 -29.29 -30.20
C SER A 730 8.16 -28.56 -31.09
N ALA A 731 8.43 -29.10 -32.27
CA ALA A 731 9.40 -28.54 -33.22
C ALA A 731 9.06 -27.10 -33.66
N VAL A 732 10.05 -26.21 -33.60
CA VAL A 732 9.96 -24.82 -34.09
C VAL A 732 10.46 -24.75 -35.54
N PRO A 733 9.61 -24.42 -36.53
CA PRO A 733 10.05 -24.23 -37.91
C PRO A 733 10.69 -22.85 -38.11
N THR A 734 12.01 -22.80 -38.27
CA THR A 734 12.72 -21.61 -38.72
C THR A 734 12.42 -21.33 -40.20
N ASN A 735 12.15 -20.07 -40.55
CA ASN A 735 12.19 -19.62 -41.95
C ASN A 735 12.41 -18.10 -42.04
N ILE A 736 13.54 -17.71 -42.64
CA ILE A 736 13.83 -16.31 -43.01
C ILE A 736 13.89 -16.24 -44.54
N PRO A 737 12.93 -15.55 -45.20
CA PRO A 737 13.09 -15.06 -46.56
C PRO A 737 13.65 -13.63 -46.54
N SER A 738 14.60 -13.33 -47.44
CA SER A 738 15.15 -11.97 -47.57
C SER A 738 14.24 -11.05 -48.39
N THR A 739 14.54 -9.76 -48.34
CA THR A 739 13.83 -8.62 -48.93
C THR A 739 13.37 -8.80 -50.39
N THR A 740 12.17 -8.33 -50.72
CA THR A 740 11.92 -7.60 -51.99
C THR A 740 10.71 -6.68 -51.85
N VAL A 741 10.79 -5.49 -52.46
CA VAL A 741 9.74 -4.46 -52.39
C VAL A 741 8.91 -4.46 -53.68
N PRO A 742 7.56 -4.45 -53.56
CA PRO A 742 6.69 -3.85 -54.56
C PRO A 742 6.02 -2.58 -54.00
N SER A 743 6.27 -1.43 -54.62
CA SER A 743 5.52 -0.21 -54.31
C SER A 743 4.09 -0.31 -54.84
N LYS A 744 3.11 0.12 -54.03
CA LYS A 744 1.81 0.56 -54.54
C LYS A 744 1.21 1.63 -53.63
N THR A 745 0.74 2.71 -54.25
CA THR A 745 0.18 3.89 -53.60
C THR A 745 -1.32 3.72 -53.38
N GLU A 746 -1.81 4.04 -52.19
CA GLU A 746 -3.21 4.35 -51.93
C GLU A 746 -3.30 5.68 -51.17
N GLU A 747 -4.30 6.51 -51.47
CA GLU A 747 -4.43 7.86 -50.94
C GLU A 747 -5.16 7.88 -49.59
N PRO A 748 -4.70 8.65 -48.58
CA PRO A 748 -5.45 8.81 -47.34
C PRO A 748 -6.67 9.71 -47.56
N THR A 749 -7.87 9.21 -47.28
CA THR A 749 -9.08 10.02 -47.24
C THR A 749 -8.99 11.09 -46.14
N SER A 750 -9.19 12.36 -46.51
CA SER A 750 -9.04 13.49 -45.59
C SER A 750 -10.07 13.47 -44.46
N THR A 751 -9.59 13.24 -43.23
CA THR A 751 -10.28 13.59 -41.99
C THR A 751 -9.80 14.96 -41.51
N LEU A 752 -10.71 15.89 -41.26
CA LEU A 752 -10.38 17.20 -40.70
C LEU A 752 -9.80 17.07 -39.28
N GLU A 753 -8.63 17.68 -39.03
CA GLU A 753 -8.05 17.76 -37.69
C GLU A 753 -9.01 18.50 -36.72
N PRO A 754 -9.29 17.95 -35.52
CA PRO A 754 -10.13 18.61 -34.53
C PRO A 754 -9.46 19.86 -33.96
N SER A 755 -10.09 21.01 -34.16
CA SER A 755 -9.63 22.33 -33.68
C SER A 755 -9.25 22.30 -32.19
N VAL A 756 -8.31 23.16 -31.79
CA VAL A 756 -7.75 23.21 -30.42
C VAL A 756 -7.86 24.61 -29.81
N MET A 757 -7.87 24.67 -28.47
CA MET A 757 -7.94 25.90 -27.68
C MET A 757 -7.07 25.83 -26.41
N ALA A 758 -6.46 26.96 -26.04
CA ALA A 758 -5.56 27.10 -24.89
C ALA A 758 -6.23 27.77 -23.68
N ILE A 759 -5.82 27.42 -22.46
CA ILE A 759 -6.50 27.81 -21.23
C ILE A 759 -5.56 28.57 -20.30
N VAL A 760 -5.80 29.87 -20.15
CA VAL A 760 -4.93 30.77 -19.37
C VAL A 760 -5.45 30.91 -17.94
N TYR A 761 -4.65 30.45 -16.97
CA TYR A 761 -5.05 30.30 -15.57
C TYR A 761 -4.63 31.48 -14.69
N HIS A 762 -5.53 32.44 -14.50
CA HIS A 762 -5.31 33.59 -13.62
C HIS A 762 -5.56 33.25 -12.14
N LEU A 763 -4.51 32.79 -11.46
CA LEU A 763 -4.59 32.22 -10.11
C LEU A 763 -4.86 33.23 -8.98
N ASN A 764 -4.67 34.53 -9.20
CA ASN A 764 -4.89 35.59 -8.20
C ASN A 764 -4.23 35.28 -6.83
N GLY A 765 -2.98 34.84 -6.86
CA GLY A 765 -2.18 34.45 -5.69
C GLY A 765 -2.64 33.17 -4.98
N GLY A 766 -3.31 32.25 -5.67
CA GLY A 766 -3.37 30.83 -5.31
C GLY A 766 -2.37 30.01 -6.13
N LYS A 767 -2.36 28.68 -5.96
CA LYS A 767 -1.60 27.74 -6.80
C LYS A 767 -2.53 26.88 -7.66
N ASN A 768 -2.11 26.55 -8.88
CA ASN A 768 -2.84 25.62 -9.75
C ASN A 768 -2.59 24.16 -9.32
N VAL A 769 -3.27 23.22 -9.99
CA VAL A 769 -3.00 21.79 -9.91
C VAL A 769 -2.57 21.27 -11.28
N THR A 770 -1.69 20.27 -11.33
CA THR A 770 -1.18 19.67 -12.58
C THR A 770 -2.28 19.06 -13.44
N ALA A 771 -3.34 18.54 -12.82
CA ALA A 771 -4.52 17.97 -13.49
C ALA A 771 -5.43 19.01 -14.20
N ASN A 772 -5.06 20.29 -14.28
CA ASN A 772 -5.71 21.30 -15.11
C ASN A 772 -5.00 21.37 -16.48
N LYS A 773 -5.69 20.92 -17.54
CA LYS A 773 -5.17 20.92 -18.92
C LYS A 773 -4.82 22.34 -19.38
N LYS A 774 -3.72 22.50 -20.12
CA LYS A 774 -3.30 23.78 -20.74
C LYS A 774 -3.89 23.96 -22.15
N ILE A 775 -4.02 22.87 -22.91
CA ILE A 775 -4.57 22.81 -24.27
C ILE A 775 -5.66 21.72 -24.35
N VAL A 776 -6.68 21.92 -25.18
CA VAL A 776 -7.86 21.04 -25.32
C VAL A 776 -8.44 20.99 -26.74
N LYS A 777 -8.86 19.80 -27.19
CA LYS A 777 -9.54 19.58 -28.48
C LYS A 777 -11.02 20.01 -28.44
N SER A 778 -11.53 20.46 -29.58
CA SER A 778 -12.88 21.01 -29.76
C SER A 778 -13.97 19.95 -29.62
N GLY A 779 -15.18 20.37 -29.28
CA GLY A 779 -16.31 19.49 -28.93
C GLY A 779 -16.16 18.74 -27.59
N GLN A 780 -14.94 18.60 -27.05
CA GLN A 780 -14.72 17.95 -25.76
C GLN A 780 -14.98 18.91 -24.59
N SER A 781 -15.98 18.60 -23.76
CA SER A 781 -16.21 19.28 -22.49
C SER A 781 -15.33 18.66 -21.40
N PHE A 782 -14.59 19.49 -20.65
CA PHE A 782 -13.69 19.03 -19.59
C PHE A 782 -13.84 19.88 -18.31
N PRO A 783 -13.78 19.26 -17.11
CA PRO A 783 -13.97 19.96 -15.85
C PRO A 783 -12.67 20.64 -15.39
N LEU A 784 -12.75 21.96 -15.16
CA LEU A 784 -11.70 22.71 -14.50
C LEU A 784 -11.57 22.27 -13.04
N LYS A 785 -10.41 21.74 -12.67
CA LYS A 785 -10.08 21.35 -11.30
C LYS A 785 -9.89 22.60 -10.44
N ASN A 786 -10.14 22.47 -9.14
CA ASN A 786 -10.02 23.59 -8.20
C ASN A 786 -8.54 23.90 -7.91
N PRO A 787 -8.10 25.17 -8.00
CA PRO A 787 -6.82 25.62 -7.46
C PRO A 787 -6.95 25.74 -5.93
N TYR A 788 -5.83 25.93 -5.23
CA TYR A 788 -5.80 26.03 -3.76
C TYR A 788 -5.14 27.31 -3.24
N LYS A 789 -5.64 27.80 -2.10
CA LYS A 789 -5.13 28.99 -1.39
C LYS A 789 -5.54 28.93 0.09
N VAL A 790 -4.56 28.71 0.97
CA VAL A 790 -4.74 28.53 2.43
C VAL A 790 -5.57 29.67 3.04
N GLY A 791 -6.61 29.35 3.80
CA GLY A 791 -7.50 30.32 4.45
C GLY A 791 -8.52 31.03 3.54
N TYR A 792 -8.49 30.76 2.24
CA TYR A 792 -9.45 31.27 1.26
C TYR A 792 -10.28 30.15 0.65
N ILE A 793 -11.57 30.40 0.48
CA ILE A 793 -12.50 29.55 -0.24
C ILE A 793 -12.40 29.87 -1.72
N PHE A 794 -12.20 28.83 -2.54
CA PHE A 794 -12.35 28.95 -3.98
C PHE A 794 -13.84 29.16 -4.31
N ARG A 795 -14.13 30.20 -5.09
CA ARG A 795 -15.49 30.55 -5.52
C ARG A 795 -15.81 30.15 -6.95
N GLY A 796 -14.90 29.43 -7.59
CA GLY A 796 -15.00 29.02 -8.97
C GLY A 796 -14.06 29.80 -9.86
N TRP A 797 -13.89 29.27 -11.06
CA TRP A 797 -13.30 29.94 -12.19
C TRP A 797 -14.33 30.91 -12.80
N TYR A 798 -13.88 32.04 -13.32
CA TYR A 798 -14.71 33.04 -13.99
C TYR A 798 -14.06 33.41 -15.31
N THR A 799 -14.82 33.82 -16.32
CA THR A 799 -14.25 34.16 -17.65
C THR A 799 -13.72 35.60 -17.73
N GLU A 800 -13.64 36.32 -16.60
CA GLU A 800 -13.27 37.73 -16.55
C GLU A 800 -12.72 38.16 -15.18
N LYS A 801 -11.80 39.14 -15.17
CA LYS A 801 -11.23 39.78 -13.95
C LYS A 801 -12.31 40.42 -13.05
N SER A 802 -13.49 40.77 -13.59
CA SER A 802 -14.62 41.35 -12.83
C SER A 802 -15.45 40.31 -12.05
N PHE A 803 -15.24 39.02 -12.35
CA PHE A 803 -15.90 37.88 -11.73
C PHE A 803 -17.45 37.88 -11.77
N LYS A 804 -18.07 38.33 -12.86
CA LYS A 804 -19.54 38.21 -13.07
C LYS A 804 -19.91 36.84 -13.66
N LYS A 805 -19.36 36.46 -14.82
CA LYS A 805 -19.62 35.17 -15.49
C LYS A 805 -18.74 34.04 -14.93
N GLN A 806 -19.36 33.04 -14.28
CA GLN A 806 -18.68 31.87 -13.70
C GLN A 806 -18.62 30.70 -14.69
N VAL A 807 -17.53 29.93 -14.67
CA VAL A 807 -17.30 28.71 -15.47
C VAL A 807 -16.94 27.52 -14.55
N LYS A 808 -17.14 26.28 -15.02
CA LYS A 808 -16.87 25.03 -14.28
C LYS A 808 -16.29 23.95 -15.19
N THR A 809 -17.00 23.64 -16.27
CA THR A 809 -16.47 22.98 -17.45
C THR A 809 -16.18 24.05 -18.48
N ILE A 810 -15.13 23.86 -19.28
CA ILE A 810 -15.00 24.59 -20.53
C ILE A 810 -15.62 23.71 -21.61
N SER A 811 -16.52 24.32 -22.37
CA SER A 811 -17.12 23.80 -23.61
C SER A 811 -17.07 24.96 -24.58
N TYR A 812 -16.55 24.73 -25.78
CA TYR A 812 -16.31 25.79 -26.75
C TYR A 812 -16.55 25.32 -28.18
N GLU A 813 -16.86 26.29 -29.02
CA GLU A 813 -16.83 26.19 -30.48
C GLU A 813 -15.80 27.23 -30.93
N ALA A 814 -14.82 26.81 -31.74
CA ALA A 814 -13.75 27.61 -32.36
C ALA A 814 -13.40 28.97 -31.69
N VAL A 815 -12.64 28.95 -30.59
CA VAL A 815 -11.95 30.13 -30.05
C VAL A 815 -10.52 29.77 -29.66
N ASP A 816 -9.61 30.71 -29.85
CA ASP A 816 -8.16 30.49 -29.76
C ASP A 816 -7.67 30.17 -28.33
N SER A 817 -8.11 30.99 -27.37
CA SER A 817 -7.81 30.81 -25.96
C SER A 817 -8.97 31.24 -25.05
N TYR A 818 -8.98 30.69 -23.84
CA TYR A 818 -10.07 30.85 -22.87
C TYR A 818 -9.51 31.15 -21.48
N HIS A 819 -9.70 32.38 -21.05
CA HIS A 819 -9.12 32.92 -19.81
C HIS A 819 -9.97 32.56 -18.60
N VAL A 820 -9.36 32.00 -17.56
CA VAL A 820 -10.05 31.57 -16.33
C VAL A 820 -9.45 32.20 -15.07
N TYR A 821 -10.27 33.00 -14.40
CA TYR A 821 -9.91 33.80 -13.23
C TYR A 821 -10.35 33.14 -11.93
N ALA A 822 -9.40 32.80 -11.06
CA ALA A 822 -9.66 32.19 -9.77
C ALA A 822 -10.26 33.21 -8.79
N LYS A 823 -11.54 33.07 -8.43
CA LYS A 823 -12.17 33.94 -7.44
C LYS A 823 -11.96 33.39 -6.03
N TRP A 824 -11.43 34.22 -5.14
CA TRP A 824 -11.17 33.86 -3.75
C TRP A 824 -12.09 34.62 -2.79
N GLU A 825 -12.69 33.92 -1.83
CA GLU A 825 -13.39 34.56 -0.70
C GLU A 825 -12.72 34.17 0.61
N ASN A 826 -12.39 35.16 1.46
CA ASN A 826 -11.81 34.88 2.78
C ASN A 826 -12.76 33.99 3.61
N ALA A 827 -12.25 32.89 4.17
CA ALA A 827 -13.06 31.91 4.89
C ALA A 827 -13.49 32.38 6.29
N LYS A 828 -12.82 33.38 6.87
CA LYS A 828 -12.97 33.83 8.26
C LYS A 828 -14.38 34.40 8.54
N LEU A 829 -15.09 33.79 9.50
CA LEU A 829 -16.38 34.29 9.97
C LEU A 829 -16.21 35.34 11.07
N THR A 830 -16.72 36.55 10.85
CA THR A 830 -16.68 37.65 11.83
C THR A 830 -17.89 37.67 12.78
N LYS A 831 -19.06 37.19 12.35
CA LYS A 831 -20.29 37.22 13.17
C LYS A 831 -20.38 36.05 14.16
N LYS A 832 -20.61 36.39 15.43
CA LYS A 832 -20.71 35.48 16.58
C LYS A 832 -22.05 34.74 16.61
N ALA A 833 -22.01 33.43 16.90
CA ALA A 833 -23.23 32.61 17.02
C ALA A 833 -24.03 32.95 18.28
N SER A 834 -25.37 32.85 18.20
CA SER A 834 -26.29 33.15 19.31
C SER A 834 -27.17 31.95 19.66
N ILE A 835 -27.10 31.47 20.90
CA ILE A 835 -27.94 30.37 21.40
C ILE A 835 -29.30 30.94 21.86
N ALA A 836 -30.40 30.48 21.27
CA ALA A 836 -31.76 30.81 21.73
C ALA A 836 -32.18 29.97 22.94
N SER A 837 -31.93 28.65 22.90
CA SER A 837 -32.25 27.77 24.02
C SER A 837 -31.32 26.57 24.11
N VAL A 838 -31.09 26.10 25.33
CA VAL A 838 -30.57 24.76 25.63
C VAL A 838 -31.67 24.05 26.41
N LYS A 839 -32.13 22.88 25.94
CA LYS A 839 -33.17 22.08 26.61
C LYS A 839 -32.70 20.64 26.77
N LYS A 840 -33.11 19.99 27.85
CA LYS A 840 -33.10 18.52 27.94
C LYS A 840 -34.07 17.94 26.90
N TYR A 841 -33.71 16.83 26.25
CA TYR A 841 -34.62 16.13 25.32
C TYR A 841 -34.60 14.60 25.41
N THR A 842 -33.62 14.03 26.10
CA THR A 842 -33.65 12.63 26.60
C THR A 842 -33.16 12.64 28.04
N SER A 843 -33.17 11.49 28.73
CA SER A 843 -32.65 11.42 30.10
C SER A 843 -31.15 11.73 30.23
N THR A 844 -30.40 11.70 29.12
CA THR A 844 -28.93 11.89 29.02
C THR A 844 -28.51 12.87 27.91
N GLY A 845 -29.45 13.65 27.36
CA GLY A 845 -29.23 14.42 26.13
C GLY A 845 -29.76 15.86 26.14
N LEU A 846 -28.97 16.77 25.56
CA LEU A 846 -29.28 18.19 25.38
C LEU A 846 -29.52 18.53 23.90
N LYS A 847 -30.58 19.31 23.66
CA LYS A 847 -30.95 19.90 22.37
C LYS A 847 -30.70 21.40 22.45
N ILE A 848 -29.79 21.91 21.64
CA ILE A 848 -29.39 23.32 21.57
C ILE A 848 -30.02 23.91 20.32
N LYS A 849 -30.78 25.00 20.45
CA LYS A 849 -31.32 25.76 19.32
C LYS A 849 -30.58 27.10 19.19
N ILE A 850 -30.02 27.34 18.01
CA ILE A 850 -29.41 28.61 17.60
C ILE A 850 -30.53 29.60 17.23
N LYS A 851 -30.40 30.88 17.62
CA LYS A 851 -31.45 31.90 17.45
C LYS A 851 -31.69 32.23 15.97
N THR A 852 -30.63 32.49 15.24
CA THR A 852 -30.62 32.86 13.83
C THR A 852 -29.38 32.26 13.16
N ARG A 853 -29.44 31.99 11.85
CA ARG A 853 -28.28 31.43 11.14
C ARG A 853 -27.18 32.49 11.04
N VAL A 854 -25.96 32.15 11.45
CA VAL A 854 -24.78 32.96 11.14
C VAL A 854 -24.59 32.95 9.62
N ALA A 855 -24.54 34.14 9.01
CA ALA A 855 -24.41 34.27 7.57
C ALA A 855 -23.15 33.54 7.06
N LYS A 856 -23.27 32.88 5.90
CA LYS A 856 -22.23 32.05 5.25
C LYS A 856 -21.74 30.83 6.06
N ALA A 857 -22.28 30.52 7.24
CA ALA A 857 -21.88 29.34 8.00
C ALA A 857 -22.34 28.03 7.34
N GLU A 858 -21.40 27.11 7.13
CA GLU A 858 -21.64 25.74 6.65
C GLU A 858 -22.16 24.85 7.78
N GLY A 859 -21.62 25.04 8.99
CA GLY A 859 -22.04 24.33 10.19
C GLY A 859 -21.64 25.07 11.45
N TYR A 860 -21.95 24.44 12.58
CA TYR A 860 -21.60 24.90 13.91
C TYR A 860 -20.83 23.82 14.65
N VAL A 861 -19.87 24.23 15.47
CA VAL A 861 -19.30 23.38 16.51
C VAL A 861 -19.89 23.80 17.86
N LEU A 862 -20.57 22.86 18.50
CA LEU A 862 -21.14 23.00 19.83
C LEU A 862 -20.21 22.32 20.83
N CYS A 863 -19.61 23.13 21.70
CA CYS A 863 -18.77 22.67 22.80
C CYS A 863 -19.62 22.53 24.06
N VAL A 864 -19.53 21.38 24.72
CA VAL A 864 -20.22 21.08 25.99
C VAL A 864 -19.19 20.56 27.00
N SER A 865 -19.11 21.18 28.18
CA SER A 865 -18.15 20.83 29.24
C SER A 865 -18.79 20.90 30.62
N THR A 866 -18.25 20.18 31.60
CA THR A 866 -18.55 20.42 33.03
C THR A 866 -17.72 21.58 33.61
N ASN A 867 -16.72 22.10 32.90
CA ASN A 867 -15.90 23.24 33.28
C ASN A 867 -16.26 24.49 32.45
N LYS A 868 -16.43 25.65 33.09
CA LYS A 868 -16.78 26.92 32.43
C LYS A 868 -15.72 27.40 31.41
N ASN A 869 -14.46 26.97 31.57
CA ASN A 869 -13.35 27.32 30.69
C ASN A 869 -13.22 26.40 29.45
N PHE A 870 -14.01 25.31 29.38
CA PHE A 870 -14.02 24.33 28.28
C PHE A 870 -12.72 23.52 28.06
N SER A 871 -11.82 23.47 29.04
CA SER A 871 -10.58 22.66 28.97
C SER A 871 -10.85 21.22 28.50
N ASN A 872 -11.75 20.52 29.20
CA ASN A 872 -12.27 19.23 28.75
C ASN A 872 -13.69 19.42 28.19
N SER A 873 -13.83 19.60 26.87
CA SER A 873 -15.13 19.85 26.22
C SER A 873 -15.43 18.89 25.07
N ARG A 874 -16.58 18.21 25.15
CA ARG A 874 -17.12 17.44 24.03
C ARG A 874 -17.57 18.41 22.94
N LYS A 875 -16.95 18.32 21.77
CA LYS A 875 -17.36 19.02 20.55
C LYS A 875 -18.31 18.13 19.77
N ILE A 876 -19.35 18.72 19.19
CA ILE A 876 -20.16 18.10 18.14
C ILE A 876 -20.39 19.10 17.02
N TYR A 877 -20.20 18.64 15.79
CA TYR A 877 -20.45 19.42 14.59
C TYR A 877 -21.87 19.14 14.10
N PHE A 878 -22.62 20.18 13.77
CA PHE A 878 -23.99 20.03 13.26
C PHE A 878 -24.30 21.07 12.19
N LYS A 879 -25.10 20.64 11.20
CA LYS A 879 -25.67 21.49 10.15
C LYS A 879 -27.06 21.98 10.60
N GLY A 880 -27.48 23.16 10.14
CA GLY A 880 -28.76 23.78 10.55
C GLY A 880 -28.74 24.40 11.96
N LEU A 881 -29.92 24.73 12.50
CA LEU A 881 -30.07 25.51 13.75
C LEU A 881 -30.24 24.68 15.03
N THR A 882 -30.29 23.34 14.95
CA THR A 882 -30.50 22.48 16.13
C THR A 882 -29.39 21.46 16.28
N GLY A 883 -28.56 21.63 17.31
CA GLY A 883 -27.57 20.63 17.73
C GLY A 883 -28.16 19.67 18.77
N LYS A 884 -27.80 18.39 18.69
CA LYS A 884 -28.16 17.35 19.67
C LYS A 884 -26.88 16.72 20.22
N ILE A 885 -26.75 16.63 21.54
CA ILE A 885 -25.72 15.81 22.21
C ILE A 885 -26.39 14.76 23.08
N ASN A 886 -25.90 13.52 22.99
CA ASN A 886 -26.32 12.37 23.78
C ASN A 886 -25.20 11.92 24.74
N ASN A 887 -25.50 10.95 25.60
CA ASN A 887 -24.55 10.27 26.49
C ASN A 887 -23.83 11.24 27.44
N LEU A 888 -24.57 12.24 27.95
CA LEU A 888 -24.14 13.09 29.06
C LEU A 888 -24.61 12.50 30.40
N LYS A 889 -23.79 12.68 31.44
CA LYS A 889 -24.01 12.05 32.76
C LYS A 889 -25.12 12.80 33.52
N LYS A 890 -26.12 12.04 33.98
CA LYS A 890 -27.29 12.55 34.74
C LYS A 890 -26.86 13.29 36.02
N LYS A 891 -27.71 14.21 36.50
CA LYS A 891 -27.52 15.09 37.67
C LYS A 891 -26.37 16.09 37.59
N ARG A 892 -25.57 16.11 36.50
CA ARG A 892 -24.43 17.04 36.33
C ARG A 892 -24.84 18.38 35.68
N VAL A 893 -24.04 19.41 35.98
CA VAL A 893 -24.13 20.74 35.37
C VAL A 893 -23.20 20.82 34.16
N TYR A 894 -23.70 21.37 33.06
CA TYR A 894 -23.00 21.55 31.81
C TYR A 894 -22.99 23.01 31.36
N TYR A 895 -21.81 23.45 30.94
CA TYR A 895 -21.50 24.70 30.28
C TYR A 895 -21.48 24.48 28.76
N VAL A 896 -22.09 25.41 28.01
CA VAL A 896 -22.41 25.25 26.60
C VAL A 896 -22.04 26.54 25.84
N ARG A 897 -21.20 26.41 24.80
CA ARG A 897 -20.92 27.48 23.83
C ARG A 897 -20.91 26.92 22.41
N VAL A 898 -21.18 27.76 21.42
CA VAL A 898 -21.21 27.38 19.99
C VAL A 898 -20.44 28.41 19.18
N CYS A 899 -19.61 27.99 18.22
CA CYS A 899 -19.22 28.89 17.13
C CYS A 899 -19.66 28.31 15.77
N ALA A 900 -19.76 29.20 14.79
CA ALA A 900 -19.95 28.83 13.40
C ALA A 900 -18.59 28.57 12.73
N TYR A 901 -18.57 27.74 11.69
CA TYR A 901 -17.38 27.54 10.86
C TYR A 901 -17.72 27.50 9.36
N ARG A 902 -16.67 27.63 8.56
CA ARG A 902 -16.61 27.37 7.12
C ARG A 902 -15.40 26.47 6.82
N LYS A 903 -15.36 25.81 5.67
CA LYS A 903 -14.11 25.23 5.15
C LYS A 903 -13.33 26.29 4.34
N ASP A 904 -12.04 26.11 4.11
CA ASP A 904 -11.29 26.79 3.04
C ASP A 904 -11.17 25.90 1.78
N SER A 905 -10.42 26.34 0.77
CA SER A 905 -10.20 25.59 -0.48
C SER A 905 -9.46 24.26 -0.32
N MET A 906 -8.72 24.06 0.79
CA MET A 906 -8.05 22.80 1.14
C MET A 906 -8.86 21.99 2.17
N GLY A 907 -10.08 22.43 2.49
CA GLY A 907 -11.00 21.74 3.41
C GLY A 907 -10.84 22.11 4.89
N ASN A 908 -9.91 23.00 5.25
CA ASN A 908 -9.59 23.37 6.63
C ASN A 908 -10.77 24.10 7.29
N LYS A 909 -11.16 23.71 8.49
CA LYS A 909 -12.29 24.35 9.20
C LYS A 909 -11.86 25.68 9.82
N ILE A 910 -12.24 26.80 9.20
CA ILE A 910 -11.98 28.14 9.70
C ILE A 910 -13.14 28.59 10.60
N TYR A 911 -12.83 28.80 11.89
CA TYR A 911 -13.81 29.07 12.94
C TYR A 911 -14.08 30.56 13.14
N GLY A 912 -15.35 30.91 13.37
CA GLY A 912 -15.75 32.23 13.85
C GLY A 912 -15.78 32.35 15.38
N PRO A 913 -16.10 33.53 15.93
CA PRO A 913 -16.12 33.77 17.37
C PRO A 913 -17.22 32.99 18.10
N TYR A 914 -16.87 32.45 19.28
CA TYR A 914 -17.78 31.67 20.14
C TYR A 914 -18.90 32.51 20.76
N SER A 915 -20.08 31.89 20.85
CA SER A 915 -21.27 32.42 21.51
C SER A 915 -21.03 32.81 22.96
N ASN A 916 -21.94 33.62 23.51
CA ASN A 916 -22.02 33.77 24.95
C ASN A 916 -22.34 32.41 25.60
N LEU A 917 -21.83 32.23 26.82
CA LEU A 917 -21.92 31.00 27.57
C LEU A 917 -23.35 30.74 28.08
N LYS A 918 -23.81 29.48 28.02
CA LYS A 918 -25.04 29.02 28.67
C LYS A 918 -24.73 27.87 29.64
N LYS A 919 -25.55 27.72 30.68
CA LYS A 919 -25.42 26.73 31.76
C LYS A 919 -26.74 25.97 31.90
N ILE A 920 -26.69 24.65 32.08
CA ILE A 920 -27.87 23.79 32.30
C ILE A 920 -27.52 22.59 33.18
N LYS A 921 -28.49 22.02 33.91
CA LYS A 921 -28.35 20.75 34.65
C LYS A 921 -29.17 19.66 33.96
N LEU A 922 -28.65 18.44 33.89
CA LEU A 922 -29.30 17.27 33.27
C LEU A 922 -29.92 16.31 34.29
#